data_AF-A0A8T3KYB8-F1
#
_entry.id   AF-A0A8T3KYB8-F1
#
_cell.length_a   1.000
_cell.length_b   1.000
_cell.length_c   1.000
_cell.angle_alpha   90.00
_cell.angle_beta   90.00
_cell.angle_gamma   90.00
#
_symmetry.space_group_name_H-M   'P 1'
#
loop_
_entity.id
_entity.type
_entity.pdbx_description
1 polymer ?
#
loop_
_entity_poly.entity_id
_entity_poly.type
_entity_poly.pdbx_seq_one_letter_code
_entity_poly.pdbx_strand_id
1 'polypeptide(L)'
;MLIVFRHVRKIDDSEGYPLENPLKALNEFRDQAAWVLLGEPGAGKTEAFKEEAEGPDSQYLPISEFIHTDVISRWQGKTLFLDGLDEVRAGSDGDTILVRIRTKLRRLGNPRFRIACRAADWFGSTDHEDIKGASPDGQVIRLVLEPLSTDEIINILRNNHSIDDPDAFIDKAKALGVDNLLGNPQTLGLLAKAIRENQWPKTREETFQLACEKLAEESNKRHRDIRRNRSYSTDTLLDAAGQLCAAMLLSDKTGVALDSEQTDGRFPHLDEYAPPERSVAYEAVRRRLFLQDKEECFVPSHRSIAEYLAARWLAIRIDRDSLPLGRVLNLMLGRDGRTIAGLRGLYGWLTLHCHTARNRLIEADPLTVVVYGDAKPLSLADKGHILTGLKREAERYAAFRWGISSSRPLGALADPKLAEGFIAALESPGRDDATQSFTDCILDILTQGEAIPGLAATIKKVVIDDSRWGRVRMTALQAWLKLVPALPEALVLLDVITEGQVNDPDDELAGLLLQYLYPDVITPKALIHYLHAPKNPNLSGYFVRFWKHEMPSNAPESHLPDLLDGLAARTDLVPSFDINKFPLNRMVSSLLVRGILLHGERVDCKRLLVWLGIGADEYGNIRREETQRKKIAGWLENHPVRYKELLSLCFNQCDKDDHLGYCIHTCKRHLHGAANPNDIGLWHLEQTSLTANEELIQAHLSAAIDTLMHQQGSSGLTLEQIEAWADIRPERKQWLQPLLYWKIPEWQKKQASEKRDSNQQHANDRRERTIHISEHMPRH
;
A
#
# COMPACT_ATOMS: atom_id res chain seq x y z
N MET A 1 -6.51 30.19 -2.39
CA MET A 1 -6.44 28.92 -3.13
C MET A 1 -4.98 28.53 -3.14
N LEU A 2 -4.64 27.39 -2.56
CA LEU A 2 -3.28 26.87 -2.64
C LEU A 2 -2.98 26.53 -4.10
N ILE A 3 -1.92 27.13 -4.62
CA ILE A 3 -1.38 26.86 -5.95
C ILE A 3 -0.33 25.77 -5.78
N VAL A 4 -0.33 24.79 -6.68
CA VAL A 4 0.50 23.60 -6.58
C VAL A 4 1.46 23.58 -7.76
N PHE A 5 2.76 23.40 -7.48
CA PHE A 5 3.79 23.30 -8.50
C PHE A 5 3.44 22.20 -9.50
N ARG A 6 3.45 22.54 -10.78
CA ARG A 6 3.03 21.62 -11.84
C ARG A 6 4.21 20.95 -12.52
N HIS A 7 4.00 19.69 -12.87
CA HIS A 7 4.93 18.89 -13.65
C HIS A 7 4.54 18.84 -15.12
N VAL A 8 5.55 18.76 -15.99
CA VAL A 8 5.37 18.70 -17.44
C VAL A 8 6.29 17.66 -18.08
N ARG A 9 5.93 17.21 -19.28
CA ARG A 9 6.80 16.48 -20.20
C ARG A 9 7.03 17.28 -21.47
N LYS A 10 8.22 17.13 -22.04
CA LYS A 10 8.55 17.68 -23.37
C LYS A 10 8.02 16.74 -24.46
N ILE A 11 7.40 17.28 -25.50
CA ILE A 11 7.10 16.53 -26.74
C ILE A 11 8.25 16.81 -27.72
N ASP A 12 8.98 15.77 -28.12
CA ASP A 12 9.97 15.87 -29.20
C ASP A 12 9.34 15.45 -30.54
N ASP A 13 9.83 16.01 -31.66
CA ASP A 13 9.37 15.69 -33.03
C ASP A 13 9.81 14.31 -33.53
N SER A 14 10.64 13.59 -32.77
CA SER A 14 11.04 12.22 -33.07
C SER A 14 9.95 11.24 -32.62
N GLU A 15 9.63 10.22 -33.44
CA GLU A 15 8.61 9.16 -33.28
C GLU A 15 8.65 8.32 -31.97
N GLY A 16 9.35 8.77 -30.92
CA GLY A 16 9.39 8.16 -29.60
C GLY A 16 8.19 8.53 -28.74
N TYR A 17 7.64 7.55 -28.03
CA TYR A 17 6.55 7.72 -27.07
C TYR A 17 6.85 8.84 -26.05
N PRO A 18 5.86 9.70 -25.69
CA PRO A 18 6.02 10.73 -24.65
C PRO A 18 6.47 10.18 -23.29
N LEU A 19 6.28 8.88 -23.06
CA LEU A 19 6.61 8.18 -21.82
C LEU A 19 8.13 8.10 -21.53
N GLU A 20 9.01 8.22 -22.54
CA GLU A 20 10.46 8.16 -22.35
C GLU A 20 11.09 9.48 -21.89
N ASN A 21 10.38 10.61 -22.06
CA ASN A 21 10.88 11.91 -21.63
C ASN A 21 10.69 12.10 -20.11
N PRO A 22 11.74 12.54 -19.38
CA PRO A 22 11.71 12.65 -17.93
C PRO A 22 10.70 13.73 -17.49
N LEU A 23 9.94 13.40 -16.44
CA LEU A 23 9.05 14.33 -15.77
C LEU A 23 9.88 15.46 -15.15
N LYS A 24 9.52 16.71 -15.43
CA LYS A 24 10.24 17.91 -14.93
C LYS A 24 9.27 18.92 -14.35
N ALA A 25 9.75 19.74 -13.42
CA ALA A 25 8.96 20.87 -12.93
C ALA A 25 8.86 21.95 -14.03
N LEU A 26 7.69 22.61 -14.15
CA LEU A 26 7.47 23.63 -15.18
C LEU A 26 8.49 24.78 -15.10
N ASN A 27 8.92 25.13 -13.89
CA ASN A 27 9.88 26.21 -13.64
C ASN A 27 11.29 25.93 -14.21
N GLU A 28 11.65 24.68 -14.50
CA GLU A 28 12.93 24.31 -15.13
C GLU A 28 13.04 24.84 -16.57
N PHE A 29 11.92 25.21 -17.20
CA PHE A 29 11.86 25.71 -18.56
C PHE A 29 11.87 27.25 -18.64
N ARG A 30 12.09 27.96 -17.53
CA ARG A 30 12.10 29.44 -17.49
C ARG A 30 13.18 30.07 -18.39
N ASP A 31 14.31 29.40 -18.54
CA ASP A 31 15.46 29.88 -19.34
C ASP A 31 15.27 29.73 -20.85
N GLN A 32 14.31 28.91 -21.27
CA GLN A 32 14.02 28.69 -22.69
C GLN A 32 13.40 29.93 -23.34
N ALA A 33 13.79 30.20 -24.58
CA ALA A 33 13.38 31.39 -25.30
C ALA A 33 11.87 31.42 -25.57
N ALA A 34 11.31 30.30 -26.04
CA ALA A 34 9.88 30.16 -26.25
C ALA A 34 9.39 28.72 -26.03
N TRP A 35 8.19 28.58 -25.51
CA TRP A 35 7.53 27.28 -25.38
C TRP A 35 6.00 27.37 -25.40
N VAL A 36 5.37 26.24 -25.71
CA VAL A 36 3.91 26.06 -25.73
C VAL A 36 3.54 25.06 -24.66
N LEU A 37 2.62 25.42 -23.77
CA LEU A 37 2.02 24.53 -22.78
C LEU A 37 0.69 24.00 -23.29
N LEU A 38 0.70 22.72 -23.64
CA LEU A 38 -0.47 21.95 -24.00
C LEU A 38 -1.01 21.22 -22.77
N GLY A 39 -2.30 20.95 -22.80
CA GLY A 39 -2.95 20.17 -21.76
C GLY A 39 -4.44 20.11 -21.99
N GLU A 40 -5.09 19.17 -21.34
CA GLU A 40 -6.53 18.98 -21.43
C GLU A 40 -7.32 20.19 -20.88
N PRO A 41 -8.60 20.31 -21.23
CA PRO A 41 -9.48 21.25 -20.56
C PRO A 41 -9.45 21.02 -19.04
N GLY A 42 -9.31 22.10 -18.27
CA GLY A 42 -9.30 22.03 -16.80
C GLY A 42 -8.00 21.51 -16.16
N ALA A 43 -6.96 21.22 -16.94
CA ALA A 43 -5.68 20.72 -16.43
C ALA A 43 -4.91 21.73 -15.53
N GLY A 44 -5.31 23.01 -15.52
CA GLY A 44 -4.69 24.06 -14.70
C GLY A 44 -3.65 24.93 -15.42
N LYS A 45 -3.68 24.98 -16.76
CA LYS A 45 -2.76 25.79 -17.58
C LYS A 45 -2.77 27.28 -17.20
N THR A 46 -3.97 27.86 -17.04
CA THR A 46 -4.15 29.26 -16.69
C THR A 46 -3.58 29.60 -15.32
N GLU A 47 -3.83 28.76 -14.31
CA GLU A 47 -3.28 28.91 -12.98
C GLU A 47 -1.75 28.80 -12.99
N ALA A 48 -1.20 27.82 -13.71
CA ALA A 48 0.25 27.67 -13.86
C ALA A 48 0.90 28.88 -14.57
N PHE A 49 0.24 29.45 -15.58
CA PHE A 49 0.74 30.65 -16.28
C PHE A 49 0.71 31.90 -15.40
N LYS A 50 -0.31 32.05 -14.56
CA LYS A 50 -0.39 33.17 -13.61
C LYS A 50 0.74 33.10 -12.59
N GLU A 51 1.00 31.91 -12.05
CA GLU A 51 2.09 31.65 -11.10
C GLU A 51 3.46 31.95 -11.72
N GLU A 52 3.76 31.38 -12.90
CA GLU A 52 5.03 31.60 -13.59
C GLU A 52 5.24 33.06 -14.04
N ALA A 53 4.15 33.85 -14.08
CA ALA A 53 4.18 35.26 -14.44
C ALA A 53 4.28 36.23 -13.24
N GLU A 54 4.39 35.75 -11.98
CA GLU A 54 4.44 36.62 -10.79
C GLU A 54 5.73 37.48 -10.66
N GLY A 55 6.71 37.30 -11.55
CA GLY A 55 7.95 38.09 -11.59
C GLY A 55 7.83 39.47 -12.28
N PRO A 56 8.70 40.44 -11.92
CA PRO A 56 8.66 41.80 -12.48
C PRO A 56 8.93 41.85 -14.00
N ASP A 57 9.75 40.92 -14.50
CA ASP A 57 10.16 40.78 -15.91
C ASP A 57 9.21 39.89 -16.73
N SER A 58 8.05 39.56 -16.17
CA SER A 58 7.02 38.73 -16.79
C SER A 58 5.71 39.51 -16.96
N GLN A 59 4.90 39.08 -17.91
CA GLN A 59 3.56 39.63 -18.11
C GLN A 59 2.60 38.55 -18.60
N TYR A 60 1.61 38.22 -17.77
CA TYR A 60 0.46 37.39 -18.16
C TYR A 60 -0.54 38.21 -18.98
N LEU A 61 -1.00 37.65 -20.10
CA LEU A 61 -1.96 38.25 -21.02
C LEU A 61 -2.87 37.16 -21.62
N PRO A 62 -4.19 37.33 -21.62
CA PRO A 62 -5.06 36.57 -22.51
C PRO A 62 -4.71 36.88 -23.97
N ILE A 63 -4.65 35.87 -24.84
CA ILE A 63 -4.35 36.04 -26.27
C ILE A 63 -5.34 36.97 -26.94
N SER A 64 -6.61 36.95 -26.52
CA SER A 64 -7.62 37.91 -26.97
C SER A 64 -7.19 39.36 -26.74
N GLU A 65 -6.65 39.68 -25.56
CA GLU A 65 -6.18 41.03 -25.24
C GLU A 65 -4.93 41.38 -26.03
N PHE A 66 -3.99 40.43 -26.11
CA PHE A 66 -2.75 40.59 -26.86
C PHE A 66 -3.01 40.88 -28.32
N ILE A 67 -4.01 40.26 -28.96
CA ILE A 67 -4.31 40.47 -30.37
C ILE A 67 -5.00 41.81 -30.61
N HIS A 68 -5.98 42.17 -29.78
CA HIS A 68 -6.86 43.33 -30.01
C HIS A 68 -6.34 44.67 -29.50
N THR A 69 -5.34 44.68 -28.62
CA THR A 69 -4.79 45.92 -28.03
C THR A 69 -3.49 46.31 -28.72
N ASP A 70 -3.30 47.57 -29.12
CA ASP A 70 -2.02 48.00 -29.70
C ASP A 70 -0.82 47.76 -28.76
N VAL A 71 0.37 47.68 -29.33
CA VAL A 71 1.60 47.45 -28.55
C VAL A 71 1.80 48.61 -27.57
N ILE A 72 1.75 48.31 -26.27
CA ILE A 72 1.99 49.27 -25.19
C ILE A 72 3.36 49.06 -24.56
N SER A 73 3.95 50.14 -24.02
CA SER A 73 5.28 50.16 -23.40
C SER A 73 5.44 49.14 -22.27
N ARG A 74 4.35 48.78 -21.58
CA ARG A 74 4.32 47.78 -20.51
C ARG A 74 4.77 46.38 -20.95
N TRP A 75 4.65 46.04 -22.24
CA TRP A 75 5.01 44.71 -22.76
C TRP A 75 6.46 44.63 -23.26
N GLN A 76 7.09 45.76 -23.53
CA GLN A 76 8.46 45.78 -24.06
C GLN A 76 9.47 45.28 -23.03
N GLY A 77 10.41 44.44 -23.48
CA GLY A 77 11.46 43.87 -22.63
C GLY A 77 10.98 42.82 -21.62
N LYS A 78 9.68 42.50 -21.60
CA LYS A 78 9.10 41.48 -20.71
C LYS A 78 8.96 40.15 -21.41
N THR A 79 8.96 39.09 -20.61
CA THR A 79 8.57 37.78 -21.09
C THR A 79 7.05 37.61 -21.05
N LEU A 80 6.45 37.23 -22.18
CA LEU A 80 5.00 37.21 -22.33
C LEU A 80 4.41 35.82 -22.10
N PHE A 81 3.42 35.71 -21.21
CA PHE A 81 2.64 34.49 -20.99
C PHE A 81 1.26 34.68 -21.62
N LEU A 82 1.08 34.11 -22.80
CA LEU A 82 -0.08 34.27 -23.67
C LEU A 82 -1.04 33.08 -23.49
N ASP A 83 -2.19 33.32 -22.84
CA ASP A 83 -3.14 32.26 -22.46
C ASP A 83 -4.41 32.25 -23.33
N GLY A 84 -4.96 31.07 -23.58
CA GLY A 84 -6.26 30.88 -24.25
C GLY A 84 -6.21 30.94 -25.78
N LEU A 85 -5.25 30.29 -26.44
CA LEU A 85 -5.21 30.20 -27.91
C LEU A 85 -6.48 29.52 -28.47
N ASP A 86 -6.91 28.47 -27.79
CA ASP A 86 -8.13 27.70 -28.08
C ASP A 86 -9.39 28.57 -28.02
N GLU A 87 -9.43 29.57 -27.13
CA GLU A 87 -10.58 30.47 -26.98
C GLU A 87 -10.76 31.41 -28.16
N VAL A 88 -9.67 31.91 -28.73
CA VAL A 88 -9.71 32.84 -29.86
C VAL A 88 -9.99 32.09 -31.16
N ARG A 89 -9.42 30.90 -31.32
CA ARG A 89 -9.68 30.01 -32.47
C ARG A 89 -11.13 29.59 -32.59
N ALA A 90 -11.80 29.34 -31.47
CA ALA A 90 -13.21 28.99 -31.50
C ALA A 90 -14.10 30.08 -32.12
N GLY A 91 -13.67 31.35 -32.11
CA GLY A 91 -14.48 32.53 -32.46
C GLY A 91 -14.12 33.26 -33.77
N SER A 92 -13.12 32.82 -34.54
CA SER A 92 -12.71 33.46 -35.81
C SER A 92 -12.32 32.44 -36.88
N ASP A 93 -12.25 32.84 -38.15
CA ASP A 93 -11.68 32.01 -39.23
C ASP A 93 -10.22 31.67 -38.89
N GLY A 94 -9.99 30.40 -38.55
CA GLY A 94 -8.90 29.92 -37.67
C GLY A 94 -7.47 30.06 -38.19
N ASP A 95 -7.26 30.32 -39.48
CA ASP A 95 -5.96 30.14 -40.14
C ASP A 95 -4.96 31.30 -39.97
N THR A 96 -5.35 32.40 -39.30
CA THR A 96 -4.48 33.60 -39.22
C THR A 96 -4.10 34.05 -37.82
N ILE A 97 -4.58 33.37 -36.75
CA ILE A 97 -4.33 33.82 -35.37
C ILE A 97 -2.85 33.72 -35.00
N LEU A 98 -2.20 32.57 -35.24
CA LEU A 98 -0.78 32.40 -34.93
C LEU A 98 0.09 33.37 -35.75
N VAL A 99 -0.26 33.60 -37.00
CA VAL A 99 0.40 34.62 -37.86
C VAL A 99 0.27 36.03 -37.26
N ARG A 100 -0.91 36.39 -36.73
CA ARG A 100 -1.11 37.68 -36.04
C ARG A 100 -0.29 37.78 -34.75
N ILE A 101 -0.25 36.71 -33.96
CA ILE A 101 0.57 36.63 -32.74
C ILE A 101 2.06 36.80 -33.12
N ARG A 102 2.56 36.02 -34.09
CA ARG A 102 3.93 36.12 -34.62
C ARG A 102 4.27 37.55 -35.06
N THR A 103 3.40 38.18 -35.84
CA THR A 103 3.62 39.55 -36.35
C THR A 103 3.77 40.54 -35.20
N LYS A 104 2.98 40.39 -34.14
CA LYS A 104 3.01 41.28 -32.99
C LYS A 104 4.22 41.05 -32.08
N LEU A 105 4.61 39.79 -31.87
CA LEU A 105 5.86 39.43 -31.19
C LEU A 105 7.07 40.00 -31.93
N ARG A 106 7.08 39.95 -33.27
CA ARG A 106 8.13 40.60 -34.09
C ARG A 106 8.20 42.10 -33.89
N ARG A 107 7.05 42.80 -33.82
CA ARG A 107 7.00 44.24 -33.53
C ARG A 107 7.53 44.60 -32.13
N LEU A 108 7.47 43.66 -31.20
CA LEU A 108 8.02 43.78 -29.84
C LEU A 108 9.51 43.44 -29.77
N GLY A 109 10.16 43.12 -30.89
CA GLY A 109 11.57 42.74 -30.95
C GLY A 109 11.84 41.27 -30.62
N ASN A 110 10.87 40.38 -30.87
CA ASN A 110 10.94 38.95 -30.54
C ASN A 110 11.28 38.72 -29.06
N PRO A 111 10.41 39.13 -28.11
CA PRO A 111 10.62 38.81 -26.71
C PRO A 111 10.53 37.30 -26.49
N ARG A 112 11.04 36.83 -25.35
CA ARG A 112 10.70 35.49 -24.89
C ARG A 112 9.17 35.39 -24.73
N PHE A 113 8.59 34.23 -25.04
CA PHE A 113 7.14 34.05 -24.94
C PHE A 113 6.72 32.63 -24.57
N ARG A 114 5.50 32.51 -24.07
CA ARG A 114 4.85 31.25 -23.66
C ARG A 114 3.44 31.27 -24.18
N ILE A 115 2.96 30.18 -24.78
CA ILE A 115 1.57 30.08 -25.25
C ILE A 115 0.89 28.90 -24.55
N ALA A 116 -0.30 29.09 -24.00
CA ALA A 116 -1.14 27.99 -23.51
C ALA A 116 -2.26 27.69 -24.50
N CYS A 117 -2.46 26.41 -24.80
CA CYS A 117 -3.55 25.93 -25.65
C CYS A 117 -4.11 24.61 -25.11
N ARG A 118 -5.36 24.29 -25.47
CA ARG A 118 -5.86 22.93 -25.35
C ARG A 118 -5.10 22.04 -26.32
N ALA A 119 -4.71 20.86 -25.82
CA ALA A 119 -4.14 19.78 -26.61
C ALA A 119 -4.94 19.51 -27.91
N ALA A 120 -6.27 19.45 -27.80
CA ALA A 120 -7.17 19.18 -28.94
C ALA A 120 -7.36 20.33 -29.94
N ASP A 121 -6.88 21.53 -29.62
CA ASP A 121 -7.00 22.72 -30.46
C ASP A 121 -5.61 23.19 -30.96
N TRP A 122 -4.58 22.34 -30.83
CA TRP A 122 -3.23 22.53 -31.38
C TRP A 122 -3.03 21.62 -32.60
N PHE A 123 -2.87 22.22 -33.79
CA PHE A 123 -2.68 21.54 -35.08
C PHE A 123 -1.20 21.20 -35.31
N GLY A 124 -0.61 20.58 -34.28
CA GLY A 124 0.65 19.86 -34.42
C GLY A 124 1.83 20.67 -34.98
N SER A 125 2.45 20.12 -36.02
CA SER A 125 3.59 20.69 -36.75
C SER A 125 3.28 21.99 -37.49
N THR A 126 2.06 22.14 -38.02
CA THR A 126 1.62 23.36 -38.73
C THR A 126 1.68 24.57 -37.80
N ASP A 127 1.09 24.44 -36.61
CA ASP A 127 1.09 25.50 -35.59
C ASP A 127 2.48 25.81 -35.06
N HIS A 128 3.32 24.77 -34.93
CA HIS A 128 4.70 24.93 -34.52
C HIS A 128 5.49 25.79 -35.51
N GLU A 129 5.44 25.46 -36.81
CA GLU A 129 6.15 26.20 -37.86
C GLU A 129 5.62 27.64 -38.00
N ASP A 130 4.33 27.85 -37.82
CA ASP A 130 3.72 29.17 -37.88
C ASP A 130 4.24 30.14 -36.80
N ILE A 131 4.52 29.64 -35.60
CA ILE A 131 4.95 30.47 -34.47
C ILE A 131 6.46 30.52 -34.26
N LYS A 132 7.20 29.50 -34.73
CA LYS A 132 8.65 29.35 -34.56
C LYS A 132 9.45 30.60 -34.96
N GLY A 133 9.06 31.24 -36.05
CA GLY A 133 9.68 32.47 -36.55
C GLY A 133 9.45 33.73 -35.70
N ALA A 134 8.76 33.62 -34.56
CA ALA A 134 8.65 34.67 -33.53
C ALA A 134 9.63 34.48 -32.37
N SER A 135 10.27 33.30 -32.24
CA SER A 135 11.17 33.00 -31.14
C SER A 135 12.52 33.71 -31.30
N PRO A 136 13.11 34.25 -30.22
CA PRO A 136 14.44 34.86 -30.27
C PRO A 136 15.54 33.97 -30.88
N ASP A 137 15.48 32.67 -30.64
CA ASP A 137 16.47 31.68 -31.09
C ASP A 137 15.95 30.78 -32.24
N GLY A 138 14.74 31.05 -32.73
CA GLY A 138 14.09 30.24 -33.77
C GLY A 138 13.66 28.85 -33.31
N GLN A 139 13.57 28.60 -32.00
CA GLN A 139 13.11 27.34 -31.42
C GLN A 139 11.89 27.56 -30.53
N VAL A 140 10.93 26.63 -30.55
CA VAL A 140 9.74 26.66 -29.68
C VAL A 140 9.50 25.27 -29.11
N ILE A 141 9.71 25.10 -27.81
CA ILE A 141 9.54 23.79 -27.17
C ILE A 141 8.05 23.53 -26.91
N ARG A 142 7.57 22.30 -27.15
CA ARG A 142 6.21 21.88 -26.75
C ARG A 142 6.27 21.12 -25.43
N LEU A 143 5.45 21.55 -24.47
CA LEU A 143 5.33 20.96 -23.14
C LEU A 143 3.89 20.47 -22.95
N VAL A 144 3.70 19.30 -22.35
CA VAL A 144 2.39 18.79 -21.94
C VAL A 144 2.31 18.83 -20.42
N LEU A 145 1.21 19.38 -19.92
CA LEU A 145 0.89 19.40 -18.50
C LEU A 145 0.43 18.02 -18.04
N GLU A 146 1.12 17.46 -17.05
CA GLU A 146 0.84 16.11 -16.56
C GLU A 146 -0.30 16.12 -15.51
N PRO A 147 -0.95 14.96 -15.29
CA PRO A 147 -1.93 14.80 -14.21
C PRO A 147 -1.35 15.11 -12.84
N LEU A 148 -2.24 15.47 -11.90
CA LEU A 148 -1.88 15.72 -10.51
C LEU A 148 -1.26 14.47 -9.86
N SER A 149 -0.19 14.66 -9.08
CA SER A 149 0.35 13.61 -8.22
C SER A 149 -0.55 13.38 -6.99
N THR A 150 -0.38 12.26 -6.28
CA THR A 150 -1.15 11.96 -5.06
C THR A 150 -0.98 13.04 -3.99
N ASP A 151 0.23 13.54 -3.79
CA ASP A 151 0.51 14.62 -2.83
C ASP A 151 -0.19 15.93 -3.23
N GLU A 152 -0.23 16.22 -4.52
CA GLU A 152 -0.91 17.39 -5.07
C GLU A 152 -2.43 17.28 -4.88
N ILE A 153 -3.01 16.09 -5.10
CA ILE A 153 -4.43 15.80 -4.86
C ILE A 153 -4.78 16.02 -3.38
N ILE A 154 -4.01 15.45 -2.46
CA ILE A 154 -4.22 15.61 -1.01
C ILE A 154 -4.20 17.09 -0.62
N ASN A 155 -3.22 17.84 -1.13
CA ASN A 155 -3.08 19.26 -0.87
C ASN A 155 -4.25 20.09 -1.43
N ILE A 156 -4.74 19.78 -2.62
CA ILE A 156 -5.90 20.48 -3.21
C ILE A 156 -7.18 20.15 -2.45
N LEU A 157 -7.42 18.89 -2.10
CA LEU A 157 -8.60 18.46 -1.34
C LEU A 157 -8.67 19.17 0.03
N ARG A 158 -7.54 19.21 0.75
CA ARG A 158 -7.46 19.86 2.07
C ARG A 158 -7.59 21.37 1.98
N ASN A 159 -6.78 22.03 1.14
CA ASN A 159 -6.64 23.48 1.17
C ASN A 159 -7.65 24.24 0.28
N ASN A 160 -8.14 23.62 -0.80
CA ASN A 160 -9.03 24.29 -1.76
C ASN A 160 -10.49 23.85 -1.62
N HIS A 161 -10.74 22.67 -1.04
CA HIS A 161 -12.09 22.09 -0.93
C HIS A 161 -12.54 21.77 0.50
N SER A 162 -11.68 21.99 1.51
CA SER A 162 -12.01 21.76 2.92
C SER A 162 -12.46 20.32 3.22
N ILE A 163 -11.80 19.33 2.60
CA ILE A 163 -12.00 17.92 2.92
C ILE A 163 -11.10 17.55 4.11
N ASP A 164 -11.74 17.14 5.21
CA ASP A 164 -11.06 16.83 6.49
C ASP A 164 -10.11 15.63 6.36
N ASP A 165 -10.55 14.59 5.65
CA ASP A 165 -9.79 13.34 5.41
C ASP A 165 -9.64 13.07 3.90
N PRO A 166 -8.60 13.64 3.26
CA PRO A 166 -8.31 13.41 1.84
C PRO A 166 -8.01 11.95 1.50
N ASP A 167 -7.40 11.19 2.41
CA ASP A 167 -7.01 9.80 2.19
C ASP A 167 -8.27 8.92 2.11
N ALA A 168 -9.21 9.09 3.05
CA ALA A 168 -10.50 8.41 2.98
C ALA A 168 -11.30 8.77 1.71
N PHE A 169 -11.20 10.02 1.25
CA PHE A 169 -11.83 10.45 -0.01
C PHE A 169 -11.23 9.72 -1.22
N ILE A 170 -9.90 9.62 -1.30
CA ILE A 170 -9.20 8.90 -2.37
C ILE A 170 -9.53 7.40 -2.32
N ASP A 171 -9.53 6.78 -1.14
CA ASP A 171 -9.87 5.37 -0.99
C ASP A 171 -11.33 5.09 -1.38
N LYS A 172 -12.23 6.02 -1.08
CA LYS A 172 -13.62 5.93 -1.53
C LYS A 172 -13.73 6.05 -3.06
N ALA A 173 -12.99 6.96 -3.69
CA ALA A 173 -12.94 7.10 -5.15
C ALA A 173 -12.42 5.82 -5.81
N LYS A 174 -11.36 5.20 -5.26
CA LYS A 174 -10.82 3.91 -5.71
C LYS A 174 -11.83 2.79 -5.56
N ALA A 175 -12.52 2.72 -4.42
CA ALA A 175 -13.57 1.72 -4.20
C ALA A 175 -14.73 1.84 -5.20
N LEU A 176 -15.04 3.05 -5.65
CA LEU A 176 -16.03 3.34 -6.68
C LEU A 176 -15.45 3.27 -8.12
N GLY A 177 -14.13 3.12 -8.29
CA GLY A 177 -13.46 2.99 -9.59
C GLY A 177 -13.37 4.28 -10.40
N VAL A 178 -13.36 5.45 -9.74
CA VAL A 178 -13.30 6.79 -10.36
C VAL A 178 -12.07 7.59 -9.90
N ASP A 179 -11.08 6.95 -9.31
CA ASP A 179 -9.84 7.55 -8.81
C ASP A 179 -8.99 8.21 -9.91
N ASN A 180 -9.07 7.70 -11.14
CA ASN A 180 -8.43 8.29 -12.32
C ASN A 180 -8.90 9.73 -12.60
N LEU A 181 -10.10 10.11 -12.16
CA LEU A 181 -10.64 11.45 -12.34
C LEU A 181 -10.01 12.50 -11.41
N LEU A 182 -9.31 12.05 -10.36
CA LEU A 182 -8.69 12.91 -9.38
C LEU A 182 -7.44 13.62 -9.92
N GLY A 183 -6.85 13.11 -11.01
CA GLY A 183 -5.66 13.68 -11.65
C GLY A 183 -5.88 15.02 -12.36
N ASN A 184 -7.12 15.39 -12.68
CA ASN A 184 -7.44 16.67 -13.32
C ASN A 184 -7.98 17.65 -12.25
N PRO A 185 -7.34 18.82 -12.00
CA PRO A 185 -7.75 19.75 -10.93
C PRO A 185 -9.20 20.18 -11.00
N GLN A 186 -9.72 20.38 -12.21
CA GLN A 186 -11.10 20.78 -12.40
C GLN A 186 -12.05 19.63 -12.08
N THR A 187 -11.77 18.42 -12.55
CA THR A 187 -12.60 17.24 -12.26
C THR A 187 -12.54 16.87 -10.77
N LEU A 188 -11.37 16.94 -10.15
CA LEU A 188 -11.17 16.82 -8.71
C LEU A 188 -12.04 17.82 -7.94
N GLY A 189 -11.99 19.10 -8.33
CA GLY A 189 -12.78 20.13 -7.68
C GLY A 189 -14.28 20.01 -7.93
N LEU A 190 -14.71 19.43 -9.05
CA LEU A 190 -16.10 19.12 -9.32
C LEU A 190 -16.60 17.95 -8.45
N LEU A 191 -15.83 16.86 -8.35
CA LEU A 191 -16.15 15.74 -7.47
C LEU A 191 -16.21 16.21 -6.01
N ALA A 192 -15.21 16.94 -5.54
CA ALA A 192 -15.18 17.48 -4.19
C ALA A 192 -16.37 18.41 -3.89
N LYS A 193 -16.88 19.17 -4.89
CA LYS A 193 -18.09 19.99 -4.74
C LYS A 193 -19.38 19.17 -4.75
N ALA A 194 -19.46 18.16 -5.63
CA ALA A 194 -20.65 17.32 -5.75
C ALA A 194 -20.87 16.42 -4.52
N ILE A 195 -19.81 16.16 -3.75
CA ILE A 195 -19.78 15.24 -2.60
C ILE A 195 -19.86 16.01 -1.25
N ARG A 196 -20.19 17.32 -1.26
CA ARG A 196 -20.30 18.11 -0.01
C ARG A 196 -21.25 17.43 0.99
N GLU A 197 -20.85 17.44 2.26
CA GLU A 197 -21.49 16.73 3.39
C GLU A 197 -21.31 15.19 3.41
N ASN A 198 -20.22 14.66 2.84
CA ASN A 198 -19.93 13.21 2.82
C ASN A 198 -20.95 12.34 2.05
N GLN A 199 -21.83 12.95 1.26
CA GLN A 199 -22.83 12.22 0.49
C GLN A 199 -22.27 11.84 -0.89
N TRP A 200 -21.46 10.80 -0.90
CA TRP A 200 -21.14 10.09 -2.14
C TRP A 200 -22.42 9.49 -2.75
N PRO A 201 -22.49 9.37 -4.10
CA PRO A 201 -23.53 8.57 -4.72
C PRO A 201 -23.60 7.16 -4.12
N LYS A 202 -24.81 6.60 -4.06
CA LYS A 202 -25.06 5.33 -3.36
C LYS A 202 -24.57 4.13 -4.15
N THR A 203 -24.45 4.30 -5.48
CA THR A 203 -24.07 3.26 -6.44
C THR A 203 -22.87 3.70 -7.28
N ARG A 204 -22.21 2.72 -7.88
CA ARG A 204 -21.12 2.94 -8.84
C ARG A 204 -21.69 3.57 -10.11
N GLU A 205 -22.86 3.13 -10.56
CA GLU A 205 -23.58 3.70 -11.70
C GLU A 205 -23.80 5.21 -11.56
N GLU A 206 -24.37 5.67 -10.43
CA GLU A 206 -24.63 7.10 -10.20
C GLU A 206 -23.32 7.90 -10.22
N THR A 207 -22.23 7.31 -9.69
CA THR A 207 -20.90 7.95 -9.69
C THR A 207 -20.36 8.10 -11.10
N PHE A 208 -20.45 7.05 -11.92
CA PHE A 208 -20.00 7.08 -13.32
C PHE A 208 -20.86 8.00 -14.19
N GLN A 209 -22.18 8.01 -13.98
CA GLN A 209 -23.09 8.91 -14.67
C GLN A 209 -22.71 10.36 -14.40
N LEU A 210 -22.62 10.74 -13.12
CA LEU A 210 -22.24 12.09 -12.71
C LEU A 210 -20.87 12.47 -13.27
N ALA A 211 -19.89 11.57 -13.20
CA ALA A 211 -18.56 11.79 -13.74
C ALA A 211 -18.60 12.08 -15.25
N CYS A 212 -19.27 11.23 -16.03
CA CYS A 212 -19.34 11.36 -17.48
C CYS A 212 -20.06 12.65 -17.89
N GLU A 213 -21.18 12.98 -17.26
CA GLU A 213 -21.89 14.25 -17.47
C GLU A 213 -20.96 15.44 -17.23
N LYS A 214 -20.17 15.40 -16.14
CA LYS A 214 -19.20 16.46 -15.83
C LYS A 214 -18.01 16.52 -16.79
N LEU A 215 -17.57 15.40 -17.34
CA LEU A 215 -16.50 15.38 -18.36
C LEU A 215 -16.98 15.92 -19.72
N ALA A 216 -18.26 15.68 -20.05
CA ALA A 216 -18.90 16.17 -21.26
C ALA A 216 -19.19 17.68 -21.24
N GLU A 217 -19.38 18.27 -20.05
CA GLU A 217 -19.62 19.71 -19.88
C GLU A 217 -18.42 20.58 -20.34
N GLU A 218 -18.72 21.60 -21.14
CA GLU A 218 -17.78 22.68 -21.45
C GLU A 218 -17.75 23.68 -20.29
N SER A 219 -16.68 23.65 -19.50
CA SER A 219 -16.53 24.50 -18.32
C SER A 219 -16.07 25.92 -18.65
N ASN A 220 -15.46 26.14 -19.82
CA ASN A 220 -15.01 27.45 -20.26
C ASN A 220 -16.18 28.31 -20.76
N LYS A 221 -16.43 29.43 -20.07
CA LYS A 221 -17.52 30.36 -20.42
C LYS A 221 -17.36 30.94 -21.82
N ARG A 222 -16.15 31.29 -22.25
CA ARG A 222 -15.91 31.87 -23.59
C ARG A 222 -16.25 30.87 -24.69
N HIS A 223 -15.82 29.62 -24.55
CA HIS A 223 -16.19 28.55 -25.50
C HIS A 223 -17.71 28.34 -25.56
N ARG A 224 -18.39 28.36 -24.40
CA ARG A 224 -19.87 28.28 -24.36
C ARG A 224 -20.53 29.47 -25.05
N ASP A 225 -20.06 30.69 -24.80
CA ASP A 225 -20.65 31.90 -25.37
C ASP A 225 -20.44 31.97 -26.89
N ILE A 226 -19.26 31.57 -27.38
CA ILE A 226 -18.93 31.50 -28.82
C ILE A 226 -19.77 30.42 -29.53
N ARG A 227 -19.91 29.24 -28.91
CA ARG A 227 -20.65 28.11 -29.48
C ARG A 227 -22.12 28.08 -29.08
N ARG A 228 -22.67 29.18 -28.55
CA ARG A 228 -24.04 29.26 -28.02
C ARG A 228 -25.11 28.82 -29.03
N ASN A 229 -24.89 29.11 -30.32
CA ASN A 229 -25.79 28.74 -31.41
C ASN A 229 -25.51 27.36 -32.03
N ARG A 230 -24.47 26.65 -31.57
CA ARG A 230 -24.08 25.29 -31.97
C ARG A 230 -23.90 24.36 -30.75
N SER A 231 -24.60 24.65 -29.65
CA SER A 231 -24.44 23.89 -28.42
C SER A 231 -25.16 22.55 -28.53
N TYR A 232 -24.42 21.46 -28.43
CA TYR A 232 -24.98 20.11 -28.27
C TYR A 232 -25.43 19.89 -26.83
N SER A 233 -26.44 19.05 -26.64
CA SER A 233 -26.80 18.60 -25.31
C SER A 233 -25.73 17.66 -24.76
N THR A 234 -25.59 17.60 -23.43
CA THR A 234 -24.69 16.65 -22.75
C THR A 234 -24.99 15.22 -23.19
N ASP A 235 -26.26 14.85 -23.27
CA ASP A 235 -26.70 13.50 -23.65
C ASP A 235 -26.24 13.11 -25.07
N THR A 236 -26.35 14.05 -26.03
CA THR A 236 -25.89 13.84 -27.41
C THR A 236 -24.37 13.65 -27.49
N LEU A 237 -23.60 14.39 -26.69
CA LEU A 237 -22.13 14.24 -26.62
C LEU A 237 -21.74 12.90 -25.98
N LEU A 238 -22.45 12.48 -24.92
CA LEU A 238 -22.24 11.18 -24.27
C LEU A 238 -22.57 10.02 -25.22
N ASP A 239 -23.62 10.14 -26.02
CA ASP A 239 -23.99 9.14 -27.03
C ASP A 239 -22.93 9.03 -28.13
N ALA A 240 -22.41 10.15 -28.64
CA ALA A 240 -21.34 10.16 -29.62
C ALA A 240 -20.05 9.56 -29.06
N ALA A 241 -19.67 9.94 -27.83
CA ALA A 241 -18.53 9.36 -27.15
C ALA A 241 -18.71 7.85 -26.91
N GLY A 242 -19.91 7.42 -26.50
CA GLY A 242 -20.25 6.01 -26.29
C GLY A 242 -20.16 5.19 -27.57
N GLN A 243 -20.58 5.74 -28.71
CA GLN A 243 -20.41 5.09 -30.01
C GLN A 243 -18.93 4.88 -30.36
N LEU A 244 -18.11 5.94 -30.24
CA LEU A 244 -16.67 5.87 -30.50
C LEU A 244 -16.00 4.86 -29.57
N CYS A 245 -16.29 4.91 -28.28
CA CYS A 245 -15.74 3.99 -27.29
C CYS A 245 -16.15 2.53 -27.57
N ALA A 246 -17.41 2.29 -27.95
CA ALA A 246 -17.88 0.95 -28.30
C ALA A 246 -17.13 0.41 -29.52
N ALA A 247 -16.97 1.22 -30.56
CA ALA A 247 -16.24 0.82 -31.75
C ALA A 247 -14.76 0.56 -31.44
N MET A 248 -14.09 1.44 -30.68
CA MET A 248 -12.70 1.27 -30.26
C MET A 248 -12.49 -0.03 -29.46
N LEU A 249 -13.30 -0.26 -28.42
CA LEU A 249 -13.17 -1.44 -27.56
C LEU A 249 -13.43 -2.74 -28.35
N LEU A 250 -14.47 -2.79 -29.16
CA LEU A 250 -14.84 -4.00 -29.91
C LEU A 250 -13.89 -4.31 -31.07
N SER A 251 -13.17 -3.31 -31.58
CA SER A 251 -12.19 -3.48 -32.67
C SER A 251 -10.72 -3.42 -32.19
N ASP A 252 -10.50 -3.43 -30.87
CA ASP A 252 -9.20 -3.36 -30.21
C ASP A 252 -8.31 -2.20 -30.72
N LYS A 253 -8.94 -1.03 -30.89
CA LYS A 253 -8.24 0.21 -31.25
C LYS A 253 -7.90 1.02 -30.01
N THR A 254 -6.77 1.72 -30.07
CA THR A 254 -6.27 2.52 -28.94
C THR A 254 -7.02 3.84 -28.84
N GLY A 255 -7.28 4.49 -29.97
CA GLY A 255 -7.88 5.82 -30.00
C GLY A 255 -8.32 6.23 -31.41
N VAL A 256 -8.49 7.53 -31.61
CA VAL A 256 -8.95 8.15 -32.85
C VAL A 256 -7.97 9.23 -33.30
N ALA A 257 -7.66 9.28 -34.60
CA ALA A 257 -6.94 10.38 -35.22
C ALA A 257 -7.94 11.42 -35.77
N LEU A 258 -7.67 12.70 -35.51
CA LEU A 258 -8.44 13.82 -36.09
C LEU A 258 -7.87 14.28 -37.44
N ASP A 259 -6.61 13.94 -37.72
CA ASP A 259 -5.93 14.23 -38.99
C ASP A 259 -5.58 12.94 -39.73
N SER A 260 -5.67 12.97 -41.06
CA SER A 260 -5.42 11.81 -41.91
C SER A 260 -3.95 11.37 -41.95
N GLU A 261 -3.00 12.29 -41.77
CA GLU A 261 -1.57 11.98 -41.75
C GLU A 261 -1.15 11.28 -40.46
N GLN A 262 -1.90 11.48 -39.37
CA GLN A 262 -1.68 10.82 -38.08
C GLN A 262 -2.35 9.44 -37.97
N THR A 263 -3.03 8.99 -39.03
CA THR A 263 -3.78 7.73 -39.03
C THR A 263 -2.87 6.51 -39.08
N ASP A 264 -3.11 5.53 -38.22
CA ASP A 264 -2.43 4.24 -38.23
C ASP A 264 -3.35 3.08 -37.80
N GLY A 265 -2.81 1.85 -37.72
CA GLY A 265 -3.59 0.67 -37.36
C GLY A 265 -4.23 0.71 -35.96
N ARG A 266 -3.70 1.51 -35.03
CA ARG A 266 -4.21 1.71 -33.66
C ARG A 266 -5.04 2.99 -33.51
N PHE A 267 -4.82 3.99 -34.36
CA PHE A 267 -5.53 5.26 -34.43
C PHE A 267 -6.14 5.50 -35.82
N PRO A 268 -7.27 4.83 -36.15
CA PRO A 268 -8.04 5.14 -37.35
C PRO A 268 -8.54 6.59 -37.38
N HIS A 269 -8.76 7.15 -38.57
CA HIS A 269 -9.37 8.46 -38.69
C HIS A 269 -10.80 8.45 -38.13
N LEU A 270 -11.23 9.56 -37.52
CA LEU A 270 -12.56 9.65 -36.87
C LEU A 270 -13.71 9.19 -37.75
N ASP A 271 -13.69 9.54 -39.04
CA ASP A 271 -14.75 9.20 -39.97
C ASP A 271 -14.83 7.68 -40.27
N GLU A 272 -13.76 6.91 -40.07
CA GLU A 272 -13.74 5.45 -40.23
C GLU A 272 -14.60 4.73 -39.17
N TYR A 273 -14.82 5.38 -38.02
CA TYR A 273 -15.76 4.89 -37.00
C TYR A 273 -17.23 5.11 -37.38
N ALA A 274 -17.51 5.74 -38.52
CA ALA A 274 -18.85 6.01 -39.04
C ALA A 274 -19.81 6.64 -38.00
N PRO A 275 -19.43 7.76 -37.35
CA PRO A 275 -20.31 8.40 -36.39
C PRO A 275 -21.60 8.89 -37.06
N PRO A 276 -22.78 8.76 -36.41
CA PRO A 276 -24.05 9.22 -36.97
C PRO A 276 -24.07 10.72 -37.32
N GLU A 277 -23.42 11.54 -36.48
CA GLU A 277 -23.27 12.98 -36.71
C GLU A 277 -21.80 13.38 -36.50
N ARG A 278 -21.10 13.64 -37.62
CA ARG A 278 -19.66 13.94 -37.63
C ARG A 278 -19.28 15.08 -36.69
N SER A 279 -19.98 16.21 -36.77
CA SER A 279 -19.71 17.41 -35.97
C SER A 279 -19.80 17.17 -34.46
N VAL A 280 -20.75 16.35 -34.00
CA VAL A 280 -20.89 15.97 -32.59
C VAL A 280 -19.73 15.08 -32.14
N ALA A 281 -19.32 14.12 -32.96
CA ALA A 281 -18.21 13.23 -32.64
C ALA A 281 -16.89 13.99 -32.47
N TYR A 282 -16.59 14.94 -33.37
CA TYR A 282 -15.44 15.84 -33.19
C TYR A 282 -15.56 16.66 -31.91
N GLU A 283 -16.75 17.18 -31.58
CA GLU A 283 -16.95 17.95 -30.35
C GLU A 283 -16.77 17.07 -29.10
N ALA A 284 -17.22 15.81 -29.13
CA ALA A 284 -17.05 14.87 -28.03
C ALA A 284 -15.58 14.54 -27.77
N VAL A 285 -14.77 14.34 -28.82
CA VAL A 285 -13.32 14.11 -28.71
C VAL A 285 -12.59 15.33 -28.13
N ARG A 286 -13.12 16.54 -28.34
CA ARG A 286 -12.58 17.78 -27.74
C ARG A 286 -12.98 18.01 -26.28
N ARG A 287 -13.88 17.18 -25.71
CA ARG A 287 -14.23 17.22 -24.29
C ARG A 287 -13.24 16.42 -23.45
N ARG A 288 -13.34 16.55 -22.12
CA ARG A 288 -12.53 15.80 -21.15
C ARG A 288 -12.85 14.30 -21.11
N LEU A 289 -13.76 13.84 -21.97
CA LEU A 289 -14.02 12.43 -22.20
C LEU A 289 -12.85 11.74 -22.90
N PHE A 290 -12.04 12.50 -23.64
CA PHE A 290 -10.86 12.03 -24.37
C PHE A 290 -9.64 12.91 -24.05
N LEU A 291 -8.45 12.31 -24.16
CA LEU A 291 -7.15 12.95 -23.90
C LEU A 291 -6.28 12.77 -25.12
N GLN A 292 -5.41 13.73 -25.36
CA GLN A 292 -4.42 13.62 -26.43
C GLN A 292 -3.31 12.66 -25.99
N ASP A 293 -3.06 11.64 -26.79
CA ASP A 293 -1.96 10.69 -26.59
C ASP A 293 -0.71 11.12 -27.38
N LYS A 294 -0.90 11.42 -28.66
CA LYS A 294 0.11 11.99 -29.55
C LYS A 294 -0.51 13.08 -30.43
N GLU A 295 0.30 13.69 -31.31
CA GLU A 295 -0.15 14.74 -32.23
C GLU A 295 -1.47 14.33 -32.92
N GLU A 296 -2.51 15.14 -32.69
CA GLU A 296 -3.88 14.95 -33.20
C GLU A 296 -4.52 13.55 -33.03
N CYS A 297 -4.00 12.74 -32.11
CA CYS A 297 -4.54 11.43 -31.75
C CYS A 297 -5.06 11.41 -30.30
N PHE A 298 -6.26 10.90 -30.13
CA PHE A 298 -6.99 10.96 -28.87
C PHE A 298 -7.42 9.59 -28.38
N VAL A 299 -7.27 9.36 -27.10
CA VAL A 299 -7.72 8.15 -26.40
C VAL A 299 -8.82 8.51 -25.40
N PRO A 300 -9.73 7.59 -25.04
CA PRO A 300 -10.64 7.83 -23.94
C PRO A 300 -9.88 8.20 -22.66
N SER A 301 -10.44 9.11 -21.87
CA SER A 301 -9.85 9.58 -20.61
C SER A 301 -9.49 8.47 -19.64
N HIS A 302 -10.24 7.38 -19.67
CA HIS A 302 -9.88 6.17 -18.99
C HIS A 302 -10.65 4.99 -19.58
N ARG A 303 -10.08 3.79 -19.42
CA ARG A 303 -10.72 2.55 -19.88
C ARG A 303 -12.11 2.35 -19.25
N SER A 304 -12.26 2.57 -17.95
CA SER A 304 -13.56 2.38 -17.26
C SER A 304 -14.63 3.36 -17.75
N ILE A 305 -14.25 4.59 -18.12
CA ILE A 305 -15.15 5.59 -18.72
C ILE A 305 -15.58 5.13 -20.12
N ALA A 306 -14.63 4.65 -20.93
CA ALA A 306 -14.92 4.09 -22.24
C ALA A 306 -15.89 2.90 -22.16
N GLU A 307 -15.64 1.98 -21.23
CA GLU A 307 -16.48 0.79 -20.99
C GLU A 307 -17.90 1.17 -20.55
N TYR A 308 -18.05 2.14 -19.65
CA TYR A 308 -19.34 2.64 -19.20
C TYR A 308 -20.13 3.31 -20.35
N LEU A 309 -19.50 4.23 -21.09
CA LEU A 309 -20.17 4.95 -22.19
C LEU A 309 -20.52 4.02 -23.34
N ALA A 310 -19.63 3.09 -23.69
CA ALA A 310 -19.87 2.06 -24.69
C ALA A 310 -21.04 1.17 -24.28
N ALA A 311 -21.12 0.74 -23.02
CA ALA A 311 -22.22 -0.06 -22.51
C ALA A 311 -23.56 0.68 -22.58
N ARG A 312 -23.59 1.94 -22.13
CA ARG A 312 -24.78 2.80 -22.19
C ARG A 312 -25.28 2.94 -23.63
N TRP A 313 -24.38 3.21 -24.58
CA TRP A 313 -24.73 3.33 -25.99
C TRP A 313 -25.22 2.01 -26.60
N LEU A 314 -24.50 0.91 -26.39
CA LEU A 314 -24.87 -0.41 -26.89
C LEU A 314 -26.23 -0.87 -26.34
N ALA A 315 -26.50 -0.63 -25.06
CA ALA A 315 -27.78 -0.96 -24.44
C ALA A 315 -28.94 -0.24 -25.13
N ILE A 316 -28.80 1.06 -25.42
CA ILE A 316 -29.81 1.83 -26.18
C ILE A 316 -30.01 1.21 -27.56
N ARG A 317 -28.92 0.88 -28.28
CA ARG A 317 -29.02 0.27 -29.61
C ARG A 317 -29.69 -1.10 -29.59
N ILE A 318 -29.46 -1.91 -28.56
CA ILE A 318 -30.08 -3.24 -28.42
C ILE A 318 -31.55 -3.11 -28.04
N ASP A 319 -31.86 -2.34 -26.99
CA ASP A 319 -33.21 -2.25 -26.42
C ASP A 319 -34.17 -1.44 -27.29
N ARG A 320 -33.68 -0.43 -28.03
CA ARG A 320 -34.53 0.50 -28.81
C ARG A 320 -34.38 0.38 -30.31
N ASP A 321 -33.15 0.19 -30.80
CA ASP A 321 -32.85 0.20 -32.25
C ASP A 321 -32.69 -1.21 -32.84
N SER A 322 -33.05 -2.26 -32.08
CA SER A 322 -33.04 -3.66 -32.53
C SER A 322 -31.67 -4.17 -33.01
N LEU A 323 -30.56 -3.63 -32.48
CA LEU A 323 -29.23 -4.20 -32.72
C LEU A 323 -29.20 -5.66 -32.24
N PRO A 324 -28.90 -6.64 -33.11
CA PRO A 324 -28.98 -8.04 -32.72
C PRO A 324 -27.97 -8.39 -31.63
N LEU A 325 -28.46 -8.74 -30.44
CA LEU A 325 -27.63 -9.12 -29.28
C LEU A 325 -26.58 -10.18 -29.62
N GLY A 326 -26.94 -11.18 -30.45
CA GLY A 326 -26.01 -12.23 -30.87
C GLY A 326 -24.76 -11.71 -31.58
N ARG A 327 -24.85 -10.60 -32.34
CA ARG A 327 -23.67 -10.00 -32.98
C ARG A 327 -22.75 -9.35 -31.97
N VAL A 328 -23.30 -8.66 -30.97
CA VAL A 328 -22.53 -8.05 -29.88
C VAL A 328 -21.85 -9.13 -29.05
N LEU A 329 -22.60 -10.17 -28.65
CA LEU A 329 -22.06 -11.29 -27.87
C LEU A 329 -20.95 -12.04 -28.61
N ASN A 330 -21.06 -12.24 -29.93
CA ASN A 330 -20.01 -12.89 -30.72
C ASN A 330 -18.67 -12.13 -30.72
N LEU A 331 -18.68 -10.82 -30.47
CA LEU A 331 -17.46 -10.02 -30.33
C LEU A 331 -16.93 -10.04 -28.88
N MET A 332 -17.81 -10.22 -27.90
CA MET A 332 -17.46 -10.13 -26.48
C MET A 332 -17.09 -11.49 -25.85
N LEU A 333 -17.64 -12.58 -26.38
CA LEU A 333 -17.51 -13.92 -25.81
C LEU A 333 -16.47 -14.75 -26.57
N GLY A 334 -15.63 -15.46 -25.81
CA GLY A 334 -14.70 -16.45 -26.31
C GLY A 334 -15.38 -17.77 -26.70
N ARG A 335 -14.59 -18.71 -27.23
CA ARG A 335 -15.07 -20.06 -27.62
C ARG A 335 -15.63 -20.87 -26.45
N ASP A 336 -15.23 -20.53 -25.22
CA ASP A 336 -15.70 -21.13 -23.98
C ASP A 336 -17.02 -20.52 -23.47
N GLY A 337 -17.58 -19.55 -24.21
CA GLY A 337 -18.78 -18.82 -23.86
C GLY A 337 -18.57 -17.72 -22.81
N ARG A 338 -17.33 -17.47 -22.39
CA ARG A 338 -17.00 -16.47 -21.36
C ARG A 338 -16.53 -15.16 -21.95
N THR A 339 -16.63 -14.09 -21.17
CA THR A 339 -16.20 -12.77 -21.62
C THR A 339 -14.69 -12.71 -21.80
N ILE A 340 -14.26 -12.21 -22.96
CA ILE A 340 -12.85 -11.95 -23.25
C ILE A 340 -12.31 -10.93 -22.24
N ALA A 341 -11.08 -11.15 -21.74
CA ALA A 341 -10.51 -10.39 -20.63
C ALA A 341 -10.57 -8.85 -20.81
N GLY A 342 -10.32 -8.36 -22.02
CA GLY A 342 -10.38 -6.93 -22.35
C GLY A 342 -11.80 -6.34 -22.37
N LEU A 343 -12.85 -7.14 -22.42
CA LEU A 343 -14.22 -6.65 -22.56
C LEU A 343 -15.07 -6.86 -21.30
N ARG A 344 -14.46 -7.28 -20.19
CA ARG A 344 -15.14 -7.57 -18.92
C ARG A 344 -15.83 -6.35 -18.31
N GLY A 345 -15.19 -5.18 -18.33
CA GLY A 345 -15.81 -3.93 -17.86
C GLY A 345 -17.01 -3.53 -18.71
N LEU A 346 -16.86 -3.57 -20.04
CA LEU A 346 -17.96 -3.32 -20.97
C LEU A 346 -19.12 -4.29 -20.74
N TYR A 347 -18.84 -5.57 -20.52
CA TYR A 347 -19.83 -6.61 -20.24
C TYR A 347 -20.60 -6.36 -18.93
N GLY A 348 -19.88 -6.03 -17.86
CA GLY A 348 -20.47 -5.70 -16.56
C GLY A 348 -21.45 -4.54 -16.66
N TRP A 349 -21.04 -3.43 -17.28
CA TRP A 349 -21.90 -2.27 -17.49
C TRP A 349 -23.06 -2.54 -18.46
N LEU A 350 -22.82 -3.31 -19.53
CA LEU A 350 -23.86 -3.65 -20.49
C LEU A 350 -24.98 -4.45 -19.83
N THR A 351 -24.64 -5.34 -18.89
CA THR A 351 -25.62 -6.12 -18.12
C THR A 351 -26.53 -5.24 -17.28
N LEU A 352 -25.99 -4.16 -16.73
CA LEU A 352 -26.77 -3.18 -15.99
C LEU A 352 -27.73 -2.42 -16.91
N HIS A 353 -27.21 -1.84 -18.00
CA HIS A 353 -27.97 -0.94 -18.86
C HIS A 353 -28.91 -1.63 -19.85
N CYS A 354 -28.62 -2.85 -20.31
CA CYS A 354 -29.42 -3.55 -21.32
C CYS A 354 -30.44 -4.48 -20.69
N HIS A 355 -31.70 -4.04 -20.65
CA HIS A 355 -32.78 -4.81 -20.02
C HIS A 355 -33.12 -6.08 -20.80
N THR A 356 -33.13 -6.02 -22.13
CA THR A 356 -33.51 -7.15 -22.99
C THR A 356 -32.53 -8.31 -22.86
N ALA A 357 -31.24 -8.01 -22.69
CA ALA A 357 -30.17 -8.99 -22.66
C ALA A 357 -29.77 -9.45 -21.25
N ARG A 358 -30.15 -8.70 -20.20
CA ARG A 358 -29.62 -8.86 -18.83
C ARG A 358 -29.58 -10.30 -18.34
N ASN A 359 -30.71 -11.02 -18.39
CA ASN A 359 -30.78 -12.40 -17.92
C ASN A 359 -29.81 -13.33 -18.66
N ARG A 360 -29.68 -13.13 -19.97
CA ARG A 360 -28.78 -13.93 -20.82
C ARG A 360 -27.31 -13.60 -20.53
N LEU A 361 -26.99 -12.34 -20.23
CA LEU A 361 -25.66 -11.91 -19.82
C LEU A 361 -25.30 -12.50 -18.43
N ILE A 362 -26.22 -12.39 -17.47
CA ILE A 362 -26.05 -13.00 -16.13
C ILE A 362 -25.84 -14.52 -16.25
N GLU A 363 -26.58 -15.19 -17.12
CA GLU A 363 -26.44 -16.64 -17.31
C GLU A 363 -25.10 -17.03 -17.94
N ALA A 364 -24.61 -16.26 -18.89
CA ALA A 364 -23.37 -16.59 -19.59
C ALA A 364 -22.11 -16.33 -18.75
N ASP A 365 -22.07 -15.25 -17.96
CA ASP A 365 -20.89 -14.90 -17.16
C ASP A 365 -21.27 -14.12 -15.87
N PRO A 366 -21.89 -14.78 -14.87
CA PRO A 366 -22.39 -14.13 -13.65
C PRO A 366 -21.27 -13.51 -12.82
N LEU A 367 -20.06 -14.09 -12.89
CA LEU A 367 -18.91 -13.61 -12.14
C LEU A 367 -18.40 -12.28 -12.68
N THR A 368 -18.29 -12.14 -14.00
CA THR A 368 -17.88 -10.88 -14.64
C THR A 368 -18.88 -9.76 -14.33
N VAL A 369 -20.19 -10.06 -14.32
CA VAL A 369 -21.24 -9.08 -13.99
C VAL A 369 -21.01 -8.45 -12.62
N VAL A 370 -20.68 -9.26 -11.61
CA VAL A 370 -20.52 -8.76 -10.24
C VAL A 370 -19.17 -8.08 -10.04
N VAL A 371 -18.10 -8.63 -10.63
CA VAL A 371 -16.73 -8.13 -10.42
C VAL A 371 -16.48 -6.82 -11.16
N TYR A 372 -17.04 -6.66 -12.37
CA TYR A 372 -16.73 -5.54 -13.25
C TYR A 372 -17.92 -4.59 -13.49
N GLY A 373 -19.14 -5.00 -13.16
CA GLY A 373 -20.34 -4.16 -13.25
C GLY A 373 -20.74 -3.52 -11.91
N ASP A 374 -22.00 -3.10 -11.81
CA ASP A 374 -22.62 -2.66 -10.56
C ASP A 374 -23.86 -3.51 -10.27
N ALA A 375 -23.74 -4.45 -9.34
CA ALA A 375 -24.85 -5.33 -8.96
C ALA A 375 -25.81 -4.68 -7.95
N LYS A 376 -25.45 -3.56 -7.34
CA LYS A 376 -26.26 -2.90 -6.30
C LYS A 376 -27.63 -2.42 -6.80
N PRO A 377 -27.74 -1.74 -7.96
CA PRO A 377 -29.03 -1.29 -8.51
C PRO A 377 -29.87 -2.40 -9.16
N LEU A 378 -29.34 -3.62 -9.31
CA LEU A 378 -30.08 -4.73 -9.91
C LEU A 378 -31.28 -5.16 -9.05
N SER A 379 -32.32 -5.68 -9.70
CA SER A 379 -33.51 -6.17 -9.01
C SER A 379 -33.21 -7.40 -8.15
N LEU A 380 -34.08 -7.71 -7.18
CA LEU A 380 -33.93 -8.93 -6.37
C LEU A 380 -33.92 -10.20 -7.22
N ALA A 381 -34.72 -10.23 -8.29
CA ALA A 381 -34.75 -11.35 -9.23
C ALA A 381 -33.40 -11.50 -9.94
N ASP A 382 -32.83 -10.40 -10.46
CA ASP A 382 -31.52 -10.39 -11.11
C ASP A 382 -30.40 -10.83 -10.14
N LYS A 383 -30.41 -10.34 -8.89
CA LYS A 383 -29.45 -10.78 -7.85
C LYS A 383 -29.59 -12.27 -7.56
N GLY A 384 -30.82 -12.80 -7.46
CA GLY A 384 -31.07 -14.24 -7.31
C GLY A 384 -30.57 -15.06 -8.50
N HIS A 385 -30.73 -14.55 -9.73
CA HIS A 385 -30.20 -15.17 -10.94
C HIS A 385 -28.67 -15.20 -10.94
N ILE A 386 -28.02 -14.12 -10.48
CA ILE A 386 -26.57 -14.08 -10.30
C ILE A 386 -26.11 -15.13 -9.30
N LEU A 387 -26.73 -15.22 -8.11
CA LEU A 387 -26.38 -16.22 -7.10
C LEU A 387 -26.51 -17.65 -7.64
N THR A 388 -27.58 -17.92 -8.40
CA THR A 388 -27.78 -19.21 -9.07
C THR A 388 -26.70 -19.47 -10.13
N GLY A 389 -26.31 -18.45 -10.89
CA GLY A 389 -25.19 -18.50 -11.83
C GLY A 389 -23.86 -18.82 -11.14
N LEU A 390 -23.55 -18.14 -10.03
CA LEU A 390 -22.33 -18.38 -9.25
C LEU A 390 -22.27 -19.79 -8.67
N LYS A 391 -23.43 -20.36 -8.27
CA LYS A 391 -23.52 -21.77 -7.87
C LYS A 391 -23.14 -22.71 -9.02
N ARG A 392 -23.69 -22.48 -10.22
CA ARG A 392 -23.34 -23.25 -11.43
C ARG A 392 -21.86 -23.14 -11.78
N GLU A 393 -21.25 -21.97 -11.59
CA GLU A 393 -19.81 -21.78 -11.80
C GLU A 393 -18.98 -22.60 -10.80
N ALA A 394 -19.40 -22.66 -9.53
CA ALA A 394 -18.75 -23.51 -8.53
C ALA A 394 -18.86 -25.00 -8.88
N GLU A 395 -20.01 -25.44 -9.39
CA GLU A 395 -20.24 -26.81 -9.89
C GLU A 395 -19.36 -27.16 -11.09
N ARG A 396 -19.08 -26.19 -11.96
CA ARG A 396 -18.20 -26.37 -13.13
C ARG A 396 -16.72 -26.37 -12.74
N TYR A 397 -16.31 -25.48 -11.83
CA TYR A 397 -14.92 -25.32 -11.40
C TYR A 397 -14.85 -24.72 -9.99
N ALA A 398 -14.45 -25.51 -9.00
CA ALA A 398 -14.40 -25.08 -7.60
C ALA A 398 -13.48 -23.87 -7.35
N ALA A 399 -12.49 -23.62 -8.20
CA ALA A 399 -11.64 -22.44 -8.12
C ALA A 399 -12.09 -21.28 -9.04
N PHE A 400 -13.38 -21.19 -9.39
CA PHE A 400 -13.92 -20.15 -10.30
C PHE A 400 -13.60 -18.71 -9.89
N ARG A 401 -13.32 -18.45 -8.60
CA ARG A 401 -12.93 -17.13 -8.07
C ARG A 401 -11.42 -16.92 -7.96
N TRP A 402 -10.61 -17.90 -8.37
CA TRP A 402 -9.15 -17.77 -8.31
C TRP A 402 -8.69 -16.64 -9.23
N GLY A 403 -7.86 -15.74 -8.69
CA GLY A 403 -7.37 -14.55 -9.41
C GLY A 403 -8.26 -13.32 -9.34
N ILE A 404 -9.40 -13.37 -8.62
CA ILE A 404 -10.18 -12.16 -8.32
C ILE A 404 -9.50 -11.38 -7.20
N SER A 405 -9.17 -10.11 -7.47
CA SER A 405 -8.64 -9.19 -6.47
C SER A 405 -9.71 -8.85 -5.41
N SER A 406 -9.29 -8.63 -4.16
CA SER A 406 -10.15 -8.44 -2.97
C SER A 406 -10.89 -7.09 -2.92
N SER A 407 -11.08 -6.40 -4.04
CA SER A 407 -11.69 -5.06 -4.13
C SER A 407 -13.21 -5.07 -4.01
N ARG A 408 -13.76 -5.59 -2.90
CA ARG A 408 -15.17 -5.56 -2.45
C ARG A 408 -16.33 -5.69 -3.49
N PRO A 409 -16.22 -6.33 -4.67
CA PRO A 409 -17.27 -6.21 -5.68
C PRO A 409 -18.48 -7.08 -5.35
N LEU A 410 -18.23 -8.21 -4.68
CA LEU A 410 -19.24 -9.22 -4.34
C LEU A 410 -20.23 -8.70 -3.29
N GLY A 411 -19.79 -7.76 -2.44
CA GLY A 411 -20.62 -7.18 -1.39
C GLY A 411 -21.91 -6.51 -1.88
N ALA A 412 -21.96 -6.10 -3.15
CA ALA A 412 -23.17 -5.52 -3.76
C ALA A 412 -24.36 -6.50 -3.81
N LEU A 413 -24.10 -7.81 -3.71
CA LEU A 413 -25.13 -8.85 -3.64
C LEU A 413 -25.70 -9.06 -2.23
N ALA A 414 -25.09 -8.50 -1.18
CA ALA A 414 -25.57 -8.63 0.19
C ALA A 414 -26.84 -7.80 0.43
N ASP A 415 -27.97 -8.33 -0.01
CA ASP A 415 -29.29 -7.75 0.16
C ASP A 415 -30.04 -8.47 1.30
N PRO A 416 -30.50 -7.77 2.35
CA PRO A 416 -31.25 -8.40 3.44
C PRO A 416 -32.47 -9.21 2.98
N LYS A 417 -33.07 -8.85 1.83
CA LYS A 417 -34.21 -9.58 1.27
C LYS A 417 -33.84 -10.94 0.66
N LEU A 418 -32.55 -11.23 0.49
CA LEU A 418 -32.03 -12.53 0.04
C LEU A 418 -31.58 -13.42 1.21
N ALA A 419 -31.87 -13.04 2.45
CA ALA A 419 -31.43 -13.76 3.66
C ALA A 419 -31.78 -15.25 3.65
N GLU A 420 -33.00 -15.63 3.25
CA GLU A 420 -33.40 -17.04 3.16
C GLU A 420 -32.53 -17.84 2.18
N GLY A 421 -32.17 -17.24 1.05
CA GLY A 421 -31.27 -17.85 0.07
C GLY A 421 -29.85 -18.02 0.61
N PHE A 422 -29.35 -17.04 1.38
CA PHE A 422 -28.06 -17.16 2.07
C PHE A 422 -28.09 -18.26 3.13
N ILE A 423 -29.16 -18.35 3.94
CA ILE A 423 -29.31 -19.42 4.94
C ILE A 423 -29.29 -20.78 4.26
N ALA A 424 -30.07 -20.98 3.19
CA ALA A 424 -30.12 -22.24 2.46
C ALA A 424 -28.74 -22.64 1.89
N ALA A 425 -27.96 -21.67 1.41
CA ALA A 425 -26.60 -21.93 0.89
C ALA A 425 -25.60 -22.29 2.00
N LEU A 426 -25.67 -21.64 3.16
CA LEU A 426 -24.78 -21.86 4.31
C LEU A 426 -25.11 -23.18 5.05
N GLU A 427 -26.39 -23.52 5.17
CA GLU A 427 -26.87 -24.76 5.81
C GLU A 427 -26.87 -25.97 4.86
N SER A 428 -26.42 -25.81 3.62
CA SER A 428 -26.32 -26.92 2.66
C SER A 428 -25.49 -28.09 3.23
N PRO A 429 -26.00 -29.34 3.21
CA PRO A 429 -25.30 -30.49 3.76
C PRO A 429 -24.13 -30.97 2.87
N GLY A 430 -24.03 -30.51 1.62
CA GLY A 430 -22.94 -30.89 0.72
C GLY A 430 -21.56 -30.49 1.26
N ARG A 431 -20.56 -31.32 1.02
CA ARG A 431 -19.14 -31.11 1.40
C ARG A 431 -18.17 -31.36 0.25
N ASP A 432 -18.70 -31.58 -0.95
CA ASP A 432 -17.92 -31.59 -2.18
C ASP A 432 -17.34 -30.20 -2.50
N ASP A 433 -16.32 -30.16 -3.34
CA ASP A 433 -15.57 -28.95 -3.67
C ASP A 433 -16.47 -27.82 -4.20
N ALA A 434 -17.51 -28.13 -4.96
CA ALA A 434 -18.43 -27.14 -5.51
C ALA A 434 -19.29 -26.52 -4.41
N THR A 435 -19.88 -27.34 -3.53
CA THR A 435 -20.66 -26.84 -2.40
C THR A 435 -19.79 -25.96 -1.50
N GLN A 436 -18.58 -26.39 -1.15
CA GLN A 436 -17.70 -25.63 -0.27
C GLN A 436 -17.24 -24.31 -0.91
N SER A 437 -16.91 -24.31 -2.19
CA SER A 437 -16.55 -23.10 -2.93
C SER A 437 -17.70 -22.09 -3.03
N PHE A 438 -18.92 -22.58 -3.25
CA PHE A 438 -20.11 -21.72 -3.25
C PHE A 438 -20.41 -21.16 -1.86
N THR A 439 -20.30 -21.97 -0.80
CA THR A 439 -20.41 -21.48 0.59
C THR A 439 -19.39 -20.38 0.87
N ASP A 440 -18.13 -20.57 0.49
CA ASP A 440 -17.08 -19.54 0.62
C ASP A 440 -17.43 -18.26 -0.16
N CYS A 441 -18.01 -18.40 -1.37
CA CYS A 441 -18.48 -17.26 -2.18
C CYS A 441 -19.58 -16.46 -1.46
N ILE A 442 -20.56 -17.14 -0.86
CA ILE A 442 -21.62 -16.50 -0.06
C ILE A 442 -21.02 -15.77 1.14
N LEU A 443 -20.09 -16.40 1.85
CA LEU A 443 -19.42 -15.78 2.99
C LEU A 443 -18.64 -14.54 2.57
N ASP A 444 -17.95 -14.56 1.42
CA ASP A 444 -17.27 -13.38 0.87
C ASP A 444 -18.23 -12.24 0.53
N ILE A 445 -19.40 -12.54 -0.06
CA ILE A 445 -20.47 -11.56 -0.30
C ILE A 445 -20.85 -10.89 1.03
N LEU A 446 -21.07 -11.67 2.08
CA LEU A 446 -21.48 -11.16 3.40
C LEU A 446 -20.35 -10.37 4.10
N THR A 447 -19.10 -10.84 4.00
CA THR A 447 -17.91 -10.16 4.53
C THR A 447 -17.69 -8.80 3.85
N GLN A 448 -18.05 -8.66 2.57
CA GLN A 448 -17.83 -7.41 1.82
C GLN A 448 -19.04 -6.45 1.85
N GLY A 449 -20.27 -6.97 1.98
CA GLY A 449 -21.51 -6.21 1.78
C GLY A 449 -22.09 -5.48 3.01
N GLU A 450 -23.37 -5.13 3.00
CA GLU A 450 -24.02 -4.57 4.21
C GLU A 450 -24.28 -5.69 5.24
N ALA A 451 -24.22 -5.36 6.53
CA ALA A 451 -24.44 -6.33 7.59
C ALA A 451 -25.90 -6.82 7.60
N ILE A 452 -26.10 -8.14 7.67
CA ILE A 452 -27.42 -8.78 7.77
C ILE A 452 -27.47 -9.54 9.11
N PRO A 453 -27.89 -8.88 10.22
CA PRO A 453 -27.78 -9.45 11.57
C PRO A 453 -28.50 -10.80 11.75
N GLY A 454 -29.60 -11.04 11.03
CA GLY A 454 -30.34 -12.29 11.08
C GLY A 454 -29.54 -13.54 10.68
N LEU A 455 -28.37 -13.37 10.03
CA LEU A 455 -27.50 -14.48 9.62
C LEU A 455 -26.48 -14.88 10.69
N ALA A 456 -26.34 -14.14 11.79
CA ALA A 456 -25.26 -14.34 12.76
C ALA A 456 -25.23 -15.77 13.32
N ALA A 457 -26.37 -16.33 13.71
CA ALA A 457 -26.46 -17.69 14.24
C ALA A 457 -26.07 -18.73 13.18
N THR A 458 -26.52 -18.56 11.93
CA THR A 458 -26.21 -19.47 10.82
C THR A 458 -24.72 -19.42 10.46
N ILE A 459 -24.11 -18.24 10.39
CA ILE A 459 -22.68 -18.09 10.11
C ILE A 459 -21.86 -18.71 11.25
N LYS A 460 -22.24 -18.50 12.52
CA LYS A 460 -21.56 -19.10 13.67
C LYS A 460 -21.54 -20.63 13.60
N LYS A 461 -22.63 -21.27 13.15
CA LYS A 461 -22.65 -22.72 12.90
C LYS A 461 -21.59 -23.14 11.87
N VAL A 462 -21.38 -22.36 10.82
CA VAL A 462 -20.34 -22.64 9.79
C VAL A 462 -18.93 -22.49 10.37
N VAL A 463 -18.70 -21.53 11.28
CA VAL A 463 -17.39 -21.35 11.94
C VAL A 463 -16.99 -22.60 12.74
N ILE A 464 -17.93 -23.21 13.46
CA ILE A 464 -17.67 -24.37 14.34
C ILE A 464 -17.80 -25.72 13.62
N ASP A 465 -18.23 -25.75 12.36
CA ASP A 465 -18.39 -26.98 11.57
C ASP A 465 -17.04 -27.47 11.05
N ASP A 466 -16.46 -28.46 11.73
CA ASP A 466 -15.14 -29.04 11.44
C ASP A 466 -15.08 -29.83 10.13
N SER A 467 -16.23 -30.16 9.54
CA SER A 467 -16.34 -30.82 8.23
C SER A 467 -16.15 -29.87 7.04
N ARG A 468 -16.11 -28.54 7.29
CA ARG A 468 -15.84 -27.51 6.29
C ARG A 468 -14.34 -27.24 6.15
N TRP A 469 -13.91 -26.81 4.97
CA TRP A 469 -12.55 -26.35 4.70
C TRP A 469 -12.15 -25.22 5.66
N GLY A 470 -10.89 -25.21 6.08
CA GLY A 470 -10.34 -24.15 6.94
C GLY A 470 -10.62 -22.75 6.39
N ARG A 471 -10.42 -22.53 5.09
CA ARG A 471 -10.74 -21.26 4.43
C ARG A 471 -12.20 -20.85 4.60
N VAL A 472 -13.16 -21.77 4.37
CA VAL A 472 -14.60 -21.48 4.53
C VAL A 472 -14.89 -21.02 5.97
N ARG A 473 -14.32 -21.72 6.96
CA ARG A 473 -14.50 -21.40 8.38
C ARG A 473 -13.89 -20.05 8.75
N MET A 474 -12.73 -19.73 8.17
CA MET A 474 -12.08 -18.42 8.36
C MET A 474 -12.89 -17.28 7.74
N THR A 475 -13.36 -17.43 6.50
CA THR A 475 -14.23 -16.44 5.84
C THR A 475 -15.54 -16.28 6.64
N ALA A 476 -16.09 -17.39 7.18
CA ALA A 476 -17.25 -17.34 8.06
C ALA A 476 -16.98 -16.58 9.35
N LEU A 477 -15.82 -16.78 9.97
CA LEU A 477 -15.43 -16.07 11.19
C LEU A 477 -15.31 -14.56 10.91
N GLN A 478 -14.67 -14.16 9.82
CA GLN A 478 -14.58 -12.75 9.41
C GLN A 478 -15.97 -12.14 9.15
N ALA A 479 -16.85 -12.87 8.46
CA ALA A 479 -18.24 -12.45 8.24
C ALA A 479 -18.99 -12.30 9.57
N TRP A 480 -18.82 -13.24 10.50
CA TRP A 480 -19.46 -13.24 11.81
C TRP A 480 -18.98 -12.08 12.67
N LEU A 481 -17.67 -11.84 12.76
CA LEU A 481 -17.06 -10.73 13.52
C LEU A 481 -17.50 -9.36 12.99
N LYS A 482 -17.73 -9.23 11.68
CA LYS A 482 -18.27 -8.02 11.08
C LYS A 482 -19.70 -7.71 11.51
N LEU A 483 -20.53 -8.71 11.83
CA LEU A 483 -21.91 -8.50 12.28
C LEU A 483 -21.99 -7.92 13.71
N VAL A 484 -20.84 -7.49 14.27
CA VAL A 484 -20.67 -7.01 15.65
C VAL A 484 -21.24 -8.05 16.61
N PRO A 485 -20.65 -9.25 16.69
CA PRO A 485 -20.97 -10.12 17.80
C PRO A 485 -20.60 -9.36 19.07
N ALA A 486 -21.38 -9.53 20.13
CA ALA A 486 -20.98 -9.02 21.43
C ALA A 486 -19.56 -9.55 21.70
N LEU A 487 -18.59 -8.65 21.96
CA LEU A 487 -17.20 -9.01 22.28
C LEU A 487 -17.07 -10.22 23.24
N PRO A 488 -17.97 -10.40 24.25
CA PRO A 488 -18.01 -11.60 25.07
C PRO A 488 -18.23 -12.92 24.31
N GLU A 489 -19.06 -12.96 23.26
CA GLU A 489 -19.29 -14.18 22.49
C GLU A 489 -18.07 -14.62 21.68
N ALA A 490 -17.31 -13.66 21.14
CA ALA A 490 -16.07 -13.96 20.43
C ALA A 490 -15.00 -14.48 21.40
N LEU A 491 -14.94 -13.94 22.62
CA LEU A 491 -14.09 -14.47 23.68
C LEU A 491 -14.47 -15.90 24.07
N VAL A 492 -15.76 -16.17 24.29
CA VAL A 492 -16.26 -17.53 24.56
C VAL A 492 -15.90 -18.49 23.42
N LEU A 493 -15.97 -18.04 22.16
CA LEU A 493 -15.57 -18.87 21.03
C LEU A 493 -14.06 -19.18 21.04
N LEU A 494 -13.22 -18.21 21.41
CA LEU A 494 -11.78 -18.42 21.56
C LEU A 494 -11.49 -19.41 22.70
N ASP A 495 -12.20 -19.31 23.81
CA ASP A 495 -12.06 -20.22 24.96
C ASP A 495 -12.40 -21.66 24.55
N VAL A 496 -13.55 -21.90 23.92
CA VAL A 496 -13.94 -23.26 23.50
C VAL A 496 -13.01 -23.85 22.41
N ILE A 497 -12.40 -23.02 21.56
CA ILE A 497 -11.35 -23.47 20.61
C ILE A 497 -10.10 -23.89 21.39
N THR A 498 -9.69 -23.08 22.37
CA THR A 498 -8.48 -23.32 23.18
C THR A 498 -8.62 -24.57 24.06
N GLU A 499 -9.82 -24.81 24.58
CA GLU A 499 -10.17 -26.01 25.34
C GLU A 499 -10.35 -27.27 24.46
N GLY A 500 -10.24 -27.14 23.13
CA GLY A 500 -10.36 -28.25 22.18
C GLY A 500 -11.79 -28.73 21.93
N GLN A 501 -12.81 -27.97 22.35
CA GLN A 501 -14.21 -28.29 22.06
C GLN A 501 -14.58 -27.98 20.60
N VAL A 502 -13.89 -27.02 19.97
CA VAL A 502 -13.99 -26.71 18.54
C VAL A 502 -12.63 -26.99 17.90
N ASN A 503 -12.60 -27.89 16.92
CA ASN A 503 -11.36 -28.25 16.24
C ASN A 503 -10.82 -27.06 15.41
N ASP A 504 -9.57 -26.69 15.61
CA ASP A 504 -8.85 -25.66 14.85
C ASP A 504 -7.43 -26.16 14.59
N PRO A 505 -7.22 -27.03 13.59
CA PRO A 505 -5.98 -27.80 13.42
C PRO A 505 -4.79 -26.94 12.97
N ASP A 506 -5.04 -25.75 12.43
CA ASP A 506 -4.04 -24.84 11.88
C ASP A 506 -3.94 -23.51 12.68
N ASP A 507 -4.67 -23.39 13.79
CA ASP A 507 -4.76 -22.19 14.64
C ASP A 507 -5.30 -20.93 13.95
N GLU A 508 -5.87 -21.06 12.75
CA GLU A 508 -6.30 -19.91 11.96
C GLU A 508 -7.50 -19.18 12.56
N LEU A 509 -8.45 -19.91 13.17
CA LEU A 509 -9.60 -19.28 13.83
C LEU A 509 -9.17 -18.59 15.12
N ALA A 510 -8.32 -19.26 15.93
CA ALA A 510 -7.75 -18.67 17.12
C ALA A 510 -6.94 -17.40 16.80
N GLY A 511 -6.13 -17.43 15.74
CA GLY A 511 -5.35 -16.27 15.29
C GLY A 511 -6.21 -15.06 14.90
N LEU A 512 -7.29 -15.29 14.14
CA LEU A 512 -8.25 -14.25 13.76
C LEU A 512 -8.99 -13.66 14.98
N LEU A 513 -9.41 -14.51 15.93
CA LEU A 513 -10.06 -14.07 17.16
C LEU A 513 -9.12 -13.25 18.05
N LEU A 514 -7.87 -13.68 18.20
CA LEU A 514 -6.85 -12.97 18.97
C LEU A 514 -6.58 -11.58 18.38
N GLN A 515 -6.48 -11.49 17.05
CA GLN A 515 -6.34 -10.21 16.34
C GLN A 515 -7.52 -9.28 16.59
N TYR A 516 -8.74 -9.82 16.65
CA TYR A 516 -9.96 -9.02 16.87
C TYR A 516 -10.15 -8.59 18.34
N LEU A 517 -9.72 -9.42 19.30
CA LEU A 517 -10.03 -9.25 20.73
C LEU A 517 -8.94 -8.51 21.53
N TYR A 518 -7.68 -8.53 21.09
CA TYR A 518 -6.57 -7.86 21.77
C TYR A 518 -6.18 -6.56 21.05
N PRO A 519 -5.99 -5.42 21.76
CA PRO A 519 -5.90 -5.27 23.22
C PRO A 519 -7.21 -4.89 23.94
N ASP A 520 -8.32 -4.75 23.23
CA ASP A 520 -9.52 -4.09 23.75
C ASP A 520 -10.30 -4.93 24.79
N VAL A 521 -10.29 -6.25 24.67
CA VAL A 521 -11.08 -7.18 25.50
C VAL A 521 -10.18 -8.05 26.37
N ILE A 522 -9.12 -8.62 25.77
CA ILE A 522 -8.26 -9.58 26.43
C ILE A 522 -7.19 -8.85 27.23
N THR A 523 -7.19 -9.04 28.55
CA THR A 523 -6.12 -8.53 29.43
C THR A 523 -4.79 -9.23 29.13
N PRO A 524 -3.63 -8.58 29.36
CA PRO A 524 -2.33 -9.19 29.11
C PRO A 524 -2.11 -10.51 29.85
N LYS A 525 -2.66 -10.66 31.06
CA LYS A 525 -2.58 -11.91 31.84
C LYS A 525 -3.39 -13.04 31.20
N ALA A 526 -4.62 -12.73 30.76
CA ALA A 526 -5.46 -13.71 30.05
C ALA A 526 -4.87 -14.08 28.69
N LEU A 527 -4.23 -13.12 27.99
CA LEU A 527 -3.66 -13.36 26.66
C LEU A 527 -2.66 -14.53 26.64
N ILE A 528 -1.83 -14.64 27.68
CA ILE A 528 -0.79 -15.68 27.79
C ILE A 528 -1.39 -17.09 27.89
N HIS A 529 -2.64 -17.23 28.34
CA HIS A 529 -3.34 -18.52 28.37
C HIS A 529 -3.52 -19.11 26.96
N TYR A 530 -3.73 -18.26 25.95
CA TYR A 530 -3.93 -18.69 24.56
C TYR A 530 -2.62 -18.99 23.82
N LEU A 531 -1.47 -18.65 24.40
CA LEU A 531 -0.17 -18.87 23.78
C LEU A 531 0.20 -20.36 23.82
N HIS A 532 0.51 -20.94 22.67
CA HIS A 532 1.01 -22.31 22.55
C HIS A 532 1.88 -22.46 21.29
N ALA A 533 2.60 -23.58 21.19
CA ALA A 533 3.29 -23.94 19.96
C ALA A 533 2.23 -24.28 18.88
N PRO A 534 2.29 -23.69 17.67
CA PRO A 534 1.32 -23.92 16.63
C PRO A 534 1.22 -25.37 16.27
N LYS A 535 -0.01 -25.76 16.03
CA LYS A 535 -0.37 -27.13 15.66
C LYS A 535 0.22 -27.49 14.30
N ASN A 536 0.38 -26.51 13.40
CA ASN A 536 1.06 -26.66 12.12
C ASN A 536 2.33 -25.78 12.03
N PRO A 537 3.54 -26.35 12.20
CA PRO A 537 4.78 -25.57 12.23
C PRO A 537 5.19 -25.02 10.84
N ASN A 538 4.62 -25.55 9.76
CA ASN A 538 4.94 -25.13 8.39
C ASN A 538 4.01 -24.01 7.89
N LEU A 539 2.95 -23.69 8.63
CA LEU A 539 1.98 -22.68 8.26
C LEU A 539 2.35 -21.32 8.89
N SER A 540 2.63 -20.33 8.03
CA SER A 540 2.75 -18.93 8.46
C SER A 540 1.38 -18.23 8.36
N GLY A 541 0.45 -18.66 9.20
CA GLY A 541 -0.94 -18.21 9.21
C GLY A 541 -1.24 -17.05 10.16
N TYR A 542 -2.52 -16.80 10.43
CA TYR A 542 -3.00 -15.70 11.28
C TYR A 542 -2.48 -15.79 12.72
N PHE A 543 -2.41 -16.99 13.30
CA PHE A 543 -1.93 -17.15 14.68
C PHE A 543 -0.46 -16.76 14.82
N VAL A 544 0.40 -17.30 13.95
CA VAL A 544 1.83 -16.97 13.92
C VAL A 544 2.02 -15.47 13.64
N ARG A 545 1.27 -14.91 12.68
CA ARG A 545 1.33 -13.49 12.35
C ARG A 545 0.93 -12.61 13.54
N PHE A 546 -0.15 -12.94 14.25
CA PHE A 546 -0.60 -12.23 15.43
C PHE A 546 0.52 -12.15 16.47
N TRP A 547 1.04 -13.30 16.90
CA TRP A 547 2.08 -13.33 17.94
C TRP A 547 3.39 -12.70 17.49
N LYS A 548 3.82 -12.96 16.25
CA LYS A 548 5.11 -12.48 15.74
C LYS A 548 5.14 -10.98 15.44
N HIS A 549 4.04 -10.42 14.93
CA HIS A 549 4.02 -9.07 14.35
C HIS A 549 3.00 -8.15 15.00
N GLU A 550 1.74 -8.57 15.09
CA GLU A 550 0.65 -7.66 15.45
C GLU A 550 0.62 -7.39 16.95
N MET A 551 0.68 -8.43 17.78
CA MET A 551 0.66 -8.30 19.24
C MET A 551 1.82 -7.43 19.76
N PRO A 552 3.10 -7.65 19.39
CA PRO A 552 4.19 -6.80 19.84
C PRO A 552 4.10 -5.34 19.37
N SER A 553 3.44 -5.08 18.25
CA SER A 553 3.29 -3.73 17.70
C SER A 553 2.12 -2.99 18.35
N ASN A 554 1.02 -3.71 18.60
CA ASN A 554 -0.23 -3.15 19.10
C ASN A 554 -0.35 -3.20 20.62
N ALA A 555 0.52 -3.92 21.33
CA ALA A 555 0.49 -3.99 22.79
C ALA A 555 0.67 -2.59 23.42
N PRO A 556 -0.31 -2.11 24.22
CA PRO A 556 -0.19 -0.87 24.98
C PRO A 556 1.02 -0.90 25.92
N GLU A 557 1.62 0.25 26.17
CA GLU A 557 2.80 0.35 27.06
C GLU A 557 2.51 -0.16 28.48
N SER A 558 1.27 0.02 28.94
CA SER A 558 0.79 -0.48 30.24
C SER A 558 0.70 -2.00 30.31
N HIS A 559 0.57 -2.69 29.17
CA HIS A 559 0.46 -4.16 29.12
C HIS A 559 1.83 -4.85 29.15
N LEU A 560 2.91 -4.17 28.77
CA LEU A 560 4.24 -4.77 28.62
C LEU A 560 4.74 -5.49 29.88
N PRO A 561 4.61 -4.94 31.10
CA PRO A 561 5.10 -5.62 32.29
C PRO A 561 4.39 -6.95 32.57
N ASP A 562 3.06 -7.00 32.44
CA ASP A 562 2.27 -8.22 32.66
C ASP A 562 2.53 -9.27 31.56
N LEU A 563 2.72 -8.83 30.31
CA LEU A 563 3.08 -9.73 29.20
C LEU A 563 4.45 -10.37 29.40
N LEU A 564 5.45 -9.58 29.81
CA LEU A 564 6.80 -10.10 30.06
C LEU A 564 6.84 -11.05 31.25
N ASP A 565 6.11 -10.74 32.33
CA ASP A 565 5.96 -11.66 33.46
C ASP A 565 5.30 -12.98 33.05
N GLY A 566 4.20 -12.90 32.30
CA GLY A 566 3.50 -14.09 31.83
C GLY A 566 4.36 -14.93 30.88
N LEU A 567 5.13 -14.30 29.98
CA LEU A 567 6.07 -15.00 29.11
C LEU A 567 7.21 -15.66 29.90
N ALA A 568 7.72 -14.99 30.94
CA ALA A 568 8.75 -15.57 31.79
C ALA A 568 8.28 -16.80 32.56
N ALA A 569 6.99 -16.90 32.85
CA ALA A 569 6.40 -18.08 33.49
C ALA A 569 6.20 -19.28 32.54
N ARG A 570 6.30 -19.08 31.21
CA ARG A 570 6.05 -20.12 30.19
C ARG A 570 7.32 -20.90 29.81
N THR A 571 7.87 -21.62 30.78
CA THR A 571 9.08 -22.46 30.59
C THR A 571 8.84 -23.66 29.67
N ASP A 572 7.58 -24.06 29.48
CA ASP A 572 7.15 -25.12 28.55
C ASP A 572 7.43 -24.78 27.07
N LEU A 573 7.51 -23.48 26.75
CA LEU A 573 7.72 -22.99 25.39
C LEU A 573 9.20 -22.75 25.04
N VAL A 574 10.13 -23.11 25.93
CA VAL A 574 11.57 -22.87 25.74
C VAL A 574 12.13 -23.50 24.44
N PRO A 575 11.79 -24.75 24.08
CA PRO A 575 12.19 -25.33 22.79
C PRO A 575 11.65 -24.57 21.57
N SER A 576 10.55 -23.82 21.77
CA SER A 576 9.86 -22.99 20.78
C SER A 576 10.46 -21.57 20.67
N PHE A 577 11.61 -21.28 21.28
CA PHE A 577 12.36 -20.03 21.04
C PHE A 577 13.57 -20.21 20.12
N ASP A 578 13.78 -21.42 19.58
CA ASP A 578 14.79 -21.68 18.55
C ASP A 578 14.43 -20.97 17.24
N ILE A 579 15.36 -20.15 16.74
CA ILE A 579 15.24 -19.34 15.51
C ILE A 579 14.82 -20.18 14.31
N ASN A 580 15.20 -21.47 14.30
CA ASN A 580 14.95 -22.38 13.18
C ASN A 580 13.64 -23.18 13.31
N LYS A 581 12.98 -23.14 14.47
CA LYS A 581 11.79 -23.98 14.73
C LYS A 581 10.55 -23.18 15.06
N PHE A 582 10.66 -21.93 15.52
CA PHE A 582 9.47 -21.15 15.80
C PHE A 582 9.64 -19.61 15.85
N PRO A 583 8.67 -18.80 15.35
CA PRO A 583 8.85 -17.34 15.21
C PRO A 583 8.63 -16.49 16.48
N LEU A 584 8.33 -17.07 17.65
CA LEU A 584 8.10 -16.32 18.90
C LEU A 584 9.35 -15.60 19.41
N ASN A 585 10.54 -15.98 18.95
CA ASN A 585 11.76 -15.26 19.30
C ASN A 585 11.66 -13.77 18.94
N ARG A 586 11.06 -13.46 17.78
CA ARG A 586 10.88 -12.08 17.34
C ARG A 586 9.85 -11.34 18.19
N MET A 587 8.78 -12.02 18.60
CA MET A 587 7.79 -11.50 19.55
C MET A 587 8.45 -11.11 20.87
N VAL A 588 9.14 -12.06 21.52
CA VAL A 588 9.82 -11.86 22.80
C VAL A 588 10.85 -10.75 22.68
N SER A 589 11.68 -10.77 21.63
CA SER A 589 12.73 -9.77 21.45
C SER A 589 12.14 -8.36 21.27
N SER A 590 11.06 -8.22 20.50
CA SER A 590 10.38 -6.94 20.32
C SER A 590 9.77 -6.42 21.62
N LEU A 591 9.04 -7.27 22.35
CA LEU A 591 8.43 -6.91 23.63
C LEU A 591 9.47 -6.57 24.70
N LEU A 592 10.54 -7.36 24.78
CA LEU A 592 11.60 -7.17 25.77
C LEU A 592 12.33 -5.84 25.54
N VAL A 593 12.65 -5.50 24.29
CA VAL A 593 13.26 -4.21 23.97
C VAL A 593 12.34 -3.06 24.36
N ARG A 594 11.05 -3.12 23.99
CA ARG A 594 10.08 -2.09 24.38
C ARG A 594 9.94 -2.00 25.91
N GLY A 595 9.82 -3.14 26.58
CA GLY A 595 9.63 -3.22 28.03
C GLY A 595 10.82 -2.68 28.81
N ILE A 596 12.05 -3.00 28.40
CA ILE A 596 13.27 -2.48 29.04
C ILE A 596 13.39 -0.97 28.81
N LEU A 597 13.20 -0.48 27.59
CA LEU A 597 13.32 0.94 27.28
C LEU A 597 12.31 1.81 28.05
N LEU A 598 11.09 1.31 28.26
CA LEU A 598 10.01 2.07 28.92
C LEU A 598 9.95 1.85 30.44
N HIS A 599 10.23 0.63 30.91
CA HIS A 599 9.98 0.22 32.30
C HIS A 599 11.23 -0.26 33.03
N GLY A 600 12.35 -0.51 32.34
CA GLY A 600 13.56 -1.11 32.91
C GLY A 600 14.15 -0.35 34.10
N GLU A 601 13.99 0.97 34.14
CA GLU A 601 14.41 1.78 35.30
C GLU A 601 13.43 1.75 36.48
N ARG A 602 12.17 1.34 36.28
CA ARG A 602 11.12 1.40 37.31
C ARG A 602 10.84 0.05 37.94
N VAL A 603 11.06 -1.04 37.21
CA VAL A 603 10.86 -2.39 37.73
C VAL A 603 11.98 -2.79 38.69
N ASP A 604 11.67 -3.72 39.59
CA ASP A 604 12.67 -4.28 40.48
C ASP A 604 13.68 -5.15 39.72
N CYS A 605 14.90 -5.22 40.24
CA CYS A 605 16.00 -5.90 39.55
C CYS A 605 15.78 -7.41 39.41
N LYS A 606 15.03 -8.05 40.31
CA LYS A 606 14.74 -9.49 40.21
C LYS A 606 13.83 -9.74 39.01
N ARG A 607 12.76 -8.96 38.90
CA ARG A 607 11.83 -9.02 37.76
C ARG A 607 12.53 -8.70 36.44
N LEU A 608 13.36 -7.66 36.41
CA LEU A 608 14.15 -7.31 35.22
C LEU A 608 15.11 -8.44 34.80
N LEU A 609 15.79 -9.08 35.75
CA LEU A 609 16.68 -10.21 35.48
C LEU A 609 15.91 -11.40 34.89
N VAL A 610 14.71 -11.66 35.41
CA VAL A 610 13.81 -12.69 34.88
C VAL A 610 13.39 -12.37 33.44
N TRP A 611 13.04 -11.11 33.14
CA TRP A 611 12.69 -10.68 31.78
C TRP A 611 13.84 -10.85 30.79
N LEU A 612 15.05 -10.49 31.20
CA LEU A 612 16.25 -10.64 30.39
C LEU A 612 16.55 -12.09 30.03
N GLY A 613 16.17 -13.03 30.91
CA GLY A 613 16.30 -14.48 30.75
C GLY A 613 15.22 -15.15 29.88
N ILE A 614 14.17 -14.44 29.43
CA ILE A 614 13.11 -15.07 28.63
C ILE A 614 13.69 -15.65 27.33
N GLY A 615 13.55 -16.97 27.17
CA GLY A 615 14.08 -17.73 26.02
C GLY A 615 15.48 -18.29 26.20
N ALA A 616 16.01 -18.30 27.43
CA ALA A 616 17.24 -19.04 27.77
C ALA A 616 17.00 -20.56 27.71
N ASP A 617 17.93 -21.30 27.09
CA ASP A 617 17.97 -22.76 27.17
C ASP A 617 18.54 -23.27 28.51
N GLU A 618 18.63 -24.60 28.68
CA GLU A 618 19.19 -25.23 29.90
C GLU A 618 20.66 -24.84 30.20
N TYR A 619 21.36 -24.25 29.22
CA TYR A 619 22.73 -23.74 29.35
C TYR A 619 22.79 -22.20 29.43
N GLY A 620 21.65 -21.53 29.56
CA GLY A 620 21.54 -20.07 29.56
C GLY A 620 21.84 -19.41 28.22
N ASN A 621 21.93 -20.16 27.11
CA ASN A 621 22.08 -19.53 25.80
C ASN A 621 20.76 -18.88 25.41
N ILE A 622 20.83 -17.60 25.05
CA ILE A 622 19.70 -16.86 24.50
C ILE A 622 20.04 -16.51 23.06
N ARG A 623 19.29 -17.07 22.11
CA ARG A 623 19.40 -16.68 20.70
C ARG A 623 18.50 -15.48 20.46
N ARG A 624 19.03 -14.36 19.97
CA ARG A 624 18.23 -13.17 19.58
C ARG A 624 18.77 -12.58 18.28
N GLU A 625 17.90 -11.89 17.53
CA GLU A 625 18.33 -11.07 16.40
C GLU A 625 19.37 -10.03 16.84
N GLU A 626 20.43 -9.86 16.05
CA GLU A 626 21.59 -9.03 16.43
C GLU A 626 21.21 -7.58 16.74
N THR A 627 20.27 -7.02 15.98
CA THR A 627 19.77 -5.65 16.15
C THR A 627 19.07 -5.45 17.50
N GLN A 628 18.22 -6.39 17.90
CA GLN A 628 17.50 -6.34 19.18
C GLN A 628 18.45 -6.59 20.35
N ARG A 629 19.36 -7.57 20.21
CA ARG A 629 20.41 -7.82 21.22
C ARG A 629 21.25 -6.58 21.49
N LYS A 630 21.68 -5.87 20.43
CA LYS A 630 22.44 -4.61 20.55
C LYS A 630 21.66 -3.51 21.27
N LYS A 631 20.34 -3.42 21.06
CA LYS A 631 19.50 -2.44 21.79
C LYS A 631 19.42 -2.74 23.28
N ILE A 632 19.24 -4.02 23.65
CA ILE A 632 19.23 -4.43 25.07
C ILE A 632 20.60 -4.18 25.71
N ALA A 633 21.67 -4.59 25.04
CA ALA A 633 23.04 -4.38 25.49
C ALA A 633 23.36 -2.90 25.67
N GLY A 634 23.05 -2.07 24.67
CA GLY A 634 23.24 -0.62 24.73
C GLY A 634 22.41 0.06 25.81
N TRP A 635 21.22 -0.46 26.15
CA TRP A 635 20.49 0.04 27.32
C TRP A 635 21.24 -0.28 28.61
N LEU A 636 21.68 -1.52 28.82
CA LEU A 636 22.44 -1.91 30.02
C LEU A 636 23.75 -1.11 30.17
N GLU A 637 24.47 -0.88 29.07
CA GLU A 637 25.71 -0.09 29.04
C GLU A 637 25.49 1.36 29.49
N ASN A 638 24.35 1.95 29.12
CA ASN A 638 23.97 3.30 29.53
C ASN A 638 23.43 3.40 30.97
N HIS A 639 23.19 2.27 31.64
CA HIS A 639 22.65 2.21 33.01
C HIS A 639 23.58 1.40 33.94
N PRO A 640 24.81 1.88 34.22
CA PRO A 640 25.83 1.11 34.93
C PRO A 640 25.43 0.72 36.37
N VAL A 641 24.59 1.51 37.03
CA VAL A 641 24.04 1.16 38.35
C VAL A 641 23.12 -0.05 38.24
N ARG A 642 22.16 -0.04 37.30
CA ARG A 642 21.27 -1.18 37.05
C ARG A 642 22.04 -2.42 36.62
N TYR A 643 23.07 -2.27 35.79
CA TYR A 643 23.96 -3.37 35.41
C TYR A 643 24.56 -4.06 36.64
N LYS A 644 25.14 -3.29 37.57
CA LYS A 644 25.77 -3.83 38.79
C LYS A 644 24.76 -4.48 39.73
N GLU A 645 23.55 -3.91 39.86
CA GLU A 645 22.46 -4.50 40.64
C GLU A 645 22.03 -5.87 40.09
N LEU A 646 21.86 -5.97 38.76
CA LEU A 646 21.54 -7.24 38.09
C LEU A 646 22.67 -8.27 38.25
N LEU A 647 23.92 -7.82 38.11
CA LEU A 647 25.06 -8.69 38.30
C LEU A 647 25.18 -9.19 39.74
N SER A 648 24.94 -8.33 40.73
CA SER A 648 24.89 -8.72 42.15
C SER A 648 23.84 -9.82 42.39
N LEU A 649 22.65 -9.69 41.78
CA LEU A 649 21.62 -10.72 41.86
C LEU A 649 22.08 -12.06 41.26
N CYS A 650 22.82 -12.06 40.16
CA CYS A 650 23.39 -13.29 39.60
C CYS A 650 24.33 -14.01 40.58
N PHE A 651 25.22 -13.27 41.25
CA PHE A 651 26.12 -13.87 42.25
C PHE A 651 25.33 -14.39 43.46
N ASN A 652 24.37 -13.62 43.96
CA ASN A 652 23.56 -13.99 45.13
C ASN A 652 22.66 -15.21 44.87
N GLN A 653 22.13 -15.39 43.66
CA GLN A 653 21.31 -16.57 43.32
C GLN A 653 22.13 -17.86 43.26
N CYS A 654 23.42 -17.77 42.96
CA CYS A 654 24.32 -18.90 42.85
C CYS A 654 25.01 -19.29 44.17
N ASP A 655 24.82 -18.53 45.26
CA ASP A 655 25.45 -18.73 46.58
C ASP A 655 25.30 -20.15 47.15
N LYS A 656 24.26 -20.89 46.73
CA LYS A 656 23.95 -22.25 47.18
C LYS A 656 24.06 -23.31 46.08
N ASP A 657 24.63 -22.96 44.93
CA ASP A 657 24.77 -23.87 43.78
C ASP A 657 26.07 -24.67 43.89
N ASP A 658 25.99 -25.99 43.71
CA ASP A 658 27.15 -26.90 43.77
C ASP A 658 28.22 -26.58 42.70
N HIS A 659 27.86 -25.85 41.65
CA HIS A 659 28.73 -25.42 40.56
C HIS A 659 28.68 -23.90 40.36
N LEU A 660 29.08 -23.16 41.40
CA LEU A 660 29.06 -21.69 41.47
C LEU A 660 29.52 -20.97 40.18
N GLY A 661 30.67 -21.36 39.64
CA GLY A 661 31.23 -20.73 38.43
C GLY A 661 30.36 -20.91 37.19
N TYR A 662 29.75 -22.09 37.02
CA TYR A 662 28.84 -22.39 35.93
C TYR A 662 27.51 -21.63 36.08
N CYS A 663 26.96 -21.57 37.30
CA CYS A 663 25.75 -20.81 37.60
C CYS A 663 25.95 -19.30 37.31
N ILE A 664 27.05 -18.70 37.78
CA ILE A 664 27.36 -17.28 37.54
C ILE A 664 27.52 -17.02 36.04
N HIS A 665 28.25 -17.88 35.32
CA HIS A 665 28.44 -17.73 33.88
C HIS A 665 27.12 -17.81 33.11
N THR A 666 26.25 -18.75 33.48
CA THR A 666 24.92 -18.91 32.91
C THR A 666 24.05 -17.67 33.14
N CYS A 667 24.01 -17.15 34.37
CA CYS A 667 23.25 -15.94 34.67
C CYS A 667 23.80 -14.68 33.97
N LYS A 668 25.13 -14.54 33.85
CA LYS A 668 25.76 -13.43 33.10
C LYS A 668 25.32 -13.39 31.63
N ARG A 669 24.92 -14.51 31.02
CA ARG A 669 24.39 -14.52 29.64
C ARG A 669 23.09 -13.74 29.49
N HIS A 670 22.33 -13.55 30.58
CA HIS A 670 21.15 -12.70 30.59
C HIS A 670 21.49 -11.21 30.39
N LEU A 671 22.76 -10.80 30.50
CA LEU A 671 23.19 -9.43 30.21
C LEU A 671 23.42 -9.16 28.71
N HIS A 672 23.07 -10.10 27.82
CA HIS A 672 23.06 -9.97 26.35
C HIS A 672 24.38 -9.53 25.70
N GLY A 673 25.50 -9.70 26.41
CA GLY A 673 26.82 -9.28 25.96
C GLY A 673 27.05 -7.78 26.02
N ALA A 674 26.34 -7.07 26.91
CA ALA A 674 26.62 -5.68 27.25
C ALA A 674 28.07 -5.51 27.75
N ALA A 675 28.73 -4.45 27.31
CA ALA A 675 30.03 -4.08 27.83
C ALA A 675 29.95 -3.76 29.33
N ASN A 676 30.99 -4.15 30.06
CA ASN A 676 31.06 -3.89 31.49
C ASN A 676 31.17 -2.39 31.77
N PRO A 677 30.57 -1.87 32.86
CA PRO A 677 30.84 -0.54 33.36
C PRO A 677 32.34 -0.30 33.58
N ASN A 678 32.79 0.93 33.35
CA ASN A 678 34.21 1.29 33.42
C ASN A 678 34.86 1.01 34.78
N ASP A 679 34.08 0.98 35.86
CA ASP A 679 34.52 0.79 37.25
C ASP A 679 34.09 -0.58 37.83
N ILE A 680 33.73 -1.55 36.97
CA ILE A 680 33.25 -2.86 37.43
C ILE A 680 34.30 -3.62 38.26
N GLY A 681 35.59 -3.42 37.97
CA GLY A 681 36.68 -4.07 38.69
C GLY A 681 36.75 -3.63 40.14
N LEU A 682 36.67 -2.32 40.38
CA LEU A 682 36.62 -1.76 41.74
C LEU A 682 35.37 -2.26 42.47
N TRP A 683 34.22 -2.25 41.80
CA TRP A 683 32.99 -2.79 42.36
C TRP A 683 33.11 -4.26 42.77
N HIS A 684 33.71 -5.12 41.93
CA HIS A 684 33.95 -6.53 42.28
C HIS A 684 34.83 -6.67 43.54
N LEU A 685 35.90 -5.86 43.66
CA LEU A 685 36.75 -5.84 44.85
C LEU A 685 35.95 -5.43 46.10
N GLU A 686 35.07 -4.44 46.00
CA GLU A 686 34.19 -4.03 47.11
C GLU A 686 33.22 -5.16 47.54
N GLN A 687 32.64 -5.89 46.58
CA GLN A 687 31.73 -7.00 46.87
C GLN A 687 32.37 -8.13 47.69
N THR A 688 33.69 -8.33 47.60
CA THR A 688 34.41 -9.32 48.43
C THR A 688 34.31 -9.06 49.93
N SER A 689 33.89 -7.86 50.35
CA SER A 689 33.69 -7.49 51.74
C SER A 689 32.25 -7.65 52.21
N LEU A 690 31.31 -7.94 51.29
CA LEU A 690 29.88 -7.99 51.55
C LEU A 690 29.34 -9.42 51.63
N THR A 691 30.14 -10.43 51.29
CA THR A 691 29.77 -11.85 51.38
C THR A 691 30.73 -12.63 52.27
N ALA A 692 30.19 -13.61 53.00
CA ALA A 692 30.96 -14.54 53.83
C ALA A 692 31.30 -15.85 53.10
N ASN A 693 30.71 -16.10 51.92
CA ASN A 693 30.98 -17.29 51.13
C ASN A 693 32.35 -17.18 50.44
N GLU A 694 33.29 -18.07 50.79
CA GLU A 694 34.66 -18.04 50.29
C GLU A 694 34.75 -18.23 48.77
N GLU A 695 33.90 -19.07 48.18
CA GLU A 695 33.89 -19.30 46.73
C GLU A 695 33.39 -18.07 45.96
N LEU A 696 32.39 -17.36 46.49
CA LEU A 696 31.93 -16.09 45.94
C LEU A 696 33.00 -15.00 46.05
N ILE A 697 33.74 -14.95 47.17
CA ILE A 697 34.86 -14.02 47.33
C ILE A 697 35.92 -14.29 46.27
N GLN A 698 36.29 -15.56 46.05
CA GLN A 698 37.24 -15.94 45.01
C GLN A 698 36.74 -15.57 43.60
N ALA A 699 35.45 -15.77 43.31
CA ALA A 699 34.85 -15.40 42.03
C ALA A 699 34.86 -13.88 41.79
N HIS A 700 34.52 -13.07 42.80
CA HIS A 700 34.62 -11.61 42.73
C HIS A 700 36.07 -11.13 42.59
N LEU A 701 37.00 -11.74 43.34
CA LEU A 701 38.42 -11.41 43.26
C LEU A 701 39.02 -11.72 41.88
N SER A 702 38.70 -12.89 41.32
CA SER A 702 39.08 -13.27 39.96
C SER A 702 38.53 -12.26 38.94
N ALA A 703 37.25 -11.90 39.05
CA ALA A 703 36.64 -10.93 38.15
C ALA A 703 37.27 -9.52 38.25
N ALA A 704 37.67 -9.08 39.45
CA ALA A 704 38.39 -7.82 39.63
C ALA A 704 39.77 -7.87 38.95
N ILE A 705 40.53 -8.95 39.14
CA ILE A 705 41.85 -9.12 38.52
C ILE A 705 41.74 -9.19 36.99
N ASP A 706 40.77 -9.93 36.46
CA ASP A 706 40.52 -10.03 35.01
C ASP A 706 40.34 -8.65 34.35
N THR A 707 39.69 -7.70 35.04
CA THR A 707 39.50 -6.33 34.52
C THR A 707 40.80 -5.56 34.40
N LEU A 708 41.76 -5.75 35.32
CA LEU A 708 43.10 -5.17 35.25
C LEU A 708 43.93 -5.83 34.16
N MET A 709 43.86 -7.16 34.06
CA MET A 709 44.63 -7.93 33.07
C MET A 709 44.23 -7.58 31.64
N HIS A 710 42.95 -7.38 31.38
CA HIS A 710 42.42 -7.07 30.05
C HIS A 710 42.26 -5.56 29.78
N GLN A 711 42.52 -4.71 30.79
CA GLN A 711 42.30 -3.25 30.73
C GLN A 711 40.88 -2.87 30.29
N GLN A 712 39.88 -3.62 30.77
CA GLN A 712 38.46 -3.40 30.47
C GLN A 712 37.68 -3.33 31.78
N GLY A 713 37.16 -2.15 32.12
CA GLY A 713 36.38 -1.96 33.34
C GLY A 713 37.21 -1.78 34.63
N SER A 714 38.49 -1.39 34.50
CA SER A 714 39.43 -1.21 35.61
C SER A 714 39.54 0.22 36.17
N SER A 715 38.66 1.14 35.77
CA SER A 715 38.67 2.52 36.25
C SER A 715 38.54 2.57 37.77
N GLY A 716 39.50 3.21 38.43
CA GLY A 716 39.55 3.31 39.89
C GLY A 716 40.04 2.05 40.62
N LEU A 717 40.36 0.97 39.91
CA LEU A 717 41.00 -0.23 40.44
C LEU A 717 42.50 -0.20 40.11
N THR A 718 43.32 -0.49 41.11
CA THR A 718 44.79 -0.56 41.02
C THR A 718 45.28 -1.86 41.63
N LEU A 719 46.49 -2.29 41.25
CA LEU A 719 47.10 -3.49 41.82
C LEU A 719 47.35 -3.28 43.33
N GLU A 720 47.74 -2.07 43.72
CA GLU A 720 47.97 -1.66 45.11
C GLU A 720 46.72 -1.83 45.98
N GLN A 721 45.51 -1.57 45.44
CA GLN A 721 44.25 -1.81 46.18
C GLN A 721 43.97 -3.30 46.39
N ILE A 722 44.35 -4.16 45.45
CA ILE A 722 44.20 -5.61 45.57
C ILE A 722 45.22 -6.17 46.57
N GLU A 723 46.46 -5.67 46.54
CA GLU A 723 47.50 -6.01 47.52
C GLU A 723 47.10 -5.54 48.93
N ALA A 724 46.60 -4.31 49.06
CA ALA A 724 46.09 -3.79 50.33
C ALA A 724 44.91 -4.63 50.87
N TRP A 725 44.00 -5.08 50.00
CA TRP A 725 42.93 -6.00 50.37
C TRP A 725 43.48 -7.33 50.93
N ALA A 726 44.56 -7.85 50.34
CA ALA A 726 45.23 -9.07 50.80
C ALA A 726 45.91 -8.90 52.15
N ASP A 727 46.55 -7.75 52.37
CA ASP A 727 47.27 -7.46 53.61
C ASP A 727 46.32 -7.27 54.80
N ILE A 728 45.10 -6.77 54.55
CA ILE A 728 44.04 -6.69 55.56
C ILE A 728 43.47 -8.09 55.91
N ARG A 729 43.64 -9.09 55.03
CA ARG A 729 43.10 -10.47 55.19
C ARG A 729 44.18 -11.53 54.95
N PRO A 730 45.15 -11.68 55.86
CA PRO A 730 46.32 -12.53 55.66
C PRO A 730 45.97 -13.99 55.33
N GLU A 731 44.88 -14.51 55.88
CA GLU A 731 44.37 -15.86 55.65
C GLU A 731 43.89 -16.10 54.20
N ARG A 732 43.58 -15.04 53.45
CA ARG A 732 43.11 -15.08 52.05
C ARG A 732 44.18 -14.70 51.03
N LYS A 733 45.36 -14.27 51.49
CA LYS A 733 46.49 -13.86 50.64
C LYS A 733 46.96 -14.96 49.67
N GLN A 734 46.80 -16.23 50.05
CA GLN A 734 47.08 -17.39 49.21
C GLN A 734 46.21 -17.48 47.95
N TRP A 735 45.03 -16.86 47.92
CA TRP A 735 44.13 -16.88 46.76
C TRP A 735 44.59 -15.97 45.61
N LEU A 736 45.47 -15.00 45.89
CA LEU A 736 46.00 -14.09 44.87
C LEU A 736 47.13 -14.71 44.05
N GLN A 737 47.95 -15.58 44.65
CA GLN A 737 49.12 -16.17 44.00
C GLN A 737 48.80 -16.89 42.68
N PRO A 738 47.72 -17.71 42.57
CA PRO A 738 47.33 -18.32 41.30
C PRO A 738 46.78 -17.33 40.27
N LEU A 739 46.20 -16.21 40.71
CA LEU A 739 45.56 -15.21 39.84
C LEU A 739 46.54 -14.17 39.29
N LEU A 740 47.64 -13.91 40.00
CA LEU A 740 48.74 -13.03 39.58
C LEU A 740 49.79 -13.75 38.70
N TYR A 741 49.64 -15.06 38.49
CA TYR A 741 50.55 -15.90 37.72
C TYR A 741 49.83 -16.62 36.57
N TRP A 742 50.01 -16.14 35.33
CA TRP A 742 49.42 -16.80 34.17
C TRP A 742 50.24 -18.04 33.74
N LYS A 743 49.99 -19.20 34.35
CA LYS A 743 50.46 -20.48 33.81
C LYS A 743 49.51 -20.90 32.69
N ILE A 744 49.88 -20.74 31.41
CA ILE A 744 49.05 -21.22 30.30
C ILE A 744 48.92 -22.74 30.40
N PRO A 745 47.75 -23.29 30.79
CA PRO A 745 47.57 -24.72 30.93
C PRO A 745 47.64 -25.40 29.56
N GLU A 746 48.16 -26.62 29.49
CA GLU A 746 48.27 -27.35 28.21
C GLU A 746 46.92 -27.53 27.50
N TRP A 747 45.81 -27.66 28.24
CA TRP A 747 44.48 -27.72 27.63
C TRP A 747 44.08 -26.42 26.92
N GLN A 748 44.54 -25.26 27.40
CA GLN A 748 44.23 -23.96 26.81
C GLN A 748 45.09 -23.71 25.56
N LYS A 749 46.34 -24.20 25.54
CA LYS A 749 47.17 -24.27 24.33
C LYS A 749 46.54 -25.23 23.30
N LYS A 750 46.05 -26.38 23.77
CA LYS A 750 45.38 -27.37 22.93
C LYS A 750 44.08 -26.84 22.35
N GLN A 751 43.23 -26.19 23.15
CA GLN A 751 41.99 -25.57 22.70
C GLN A 751 42.24 -24.41 21.73
N ALA A 752 43.28 -23.60 21.95
CA ALA A 752 43.69 -22.56 21.00
C ALA A 752 44.18 -23.16 19.68
N SER A 753 44.91 -24.29 19.72
CA SER A 753 45.29 -25.07 18.53
C SER A 753 44.05 -25.63 17.83
N GLU A 754 43.17 -26.35 18.54
CA GLU A 754 41.94 -26.95 18.01
C GLU A 754 41.00 -25.89 17.41
N LYS A 755 40.88 -24.71 18.03
CA LYS A 755 40.10 -23.59 17.48
C LYS A 755 40.75 -22.99 16.24
N ARG A 756 42.08 -22.95 16.17
CA ARG A 756 42.83 -22.52 14.98
C ARG A 756 42.64 -23.52 13.84
N ASP A 757 42.73 -24.81 14.14
CA ASP A 757 42.52 -25.91 13.20
C ASP A 757 41.06 -25.96 12.70
N SER A 758 40.09 -25.82 13.60
CA SER A 758 38.66 -25.75 13.26
C SER A 758 38.34 -24.52 12.41
N ASN A 759 38.87 -23.34 12.73
CA ASN A 759 38.70 -22.14 11.89
C ASN A 759 39.37 -22.30 10.51
N GLN A 760 40.55 -22.95 10.45
CA GLN A 760 41.22 -23.28 9.20
C GLN A 760 40.37 -24.24 8.37
N GLN A 761 39.77 -25.25 9.00
CA GLN A 761 38.90 -26.22 8.36
C GLN A 761 37.60 -25.60 7.86
N HIS A 762 36.93 -24.77 8.68
CA HIS A 762 35.77 -23.99 8.25
C HIS A 762 36.09 -23.04 7.09
N ALA A 763 37.27 -22.42 7.07
CA ALA A 763 37.71 -21.60 5.95
C ALA A 763 37.96 -22.43 4.68
N ASN A 764 38.54 -23.63 4.82
CA ASN A 764 38.73 -24.58 3.71
C ASN A 764 37.39 -25.10 3.17
N ASP A 765 36.48 -25.55 4.04
CA ASP A 765 35.14 -26.02 3.65
C ASP A 765 34.35 -24.93 2.94
N ARG A 766 34.45 -23.68 3.42
CA ARG A 766 33.84 -22.51 2.77
C ARG A 766 34.46 -22.26 1.39
N ARG A 767 35.78 -22.42 1.25
CA ARG A 767 36.49 -22.27 -0.03
C ARG A 767 36.08 -23.37 -1.01
N GLU A 768 36.03 -24.63 -0.58
CA GLU A 768 35.57 -25.76 -1.41
C GLU A 768 34.12 -25.60 -1.85
N ARG A 769 33.21 -25.22 -0.94
CA ARG A 769 31.82 -24.89 -1.32
C ARG A 769 31.75 -23.75 -2.34
N THR A 770 32.59 -22.73 -2.20
CA THR A 770 32.63 -21.60 -3.14
C THR A 770 33.12 -22.06 -4.52
N ILE A 771 34.14 -22.92 -4.58
CA ILE A 771 34.64 -23.51 -5.83
C ILE A 771 33.56 -24.38 -6.48
N HIS A 772 32.94 -25.30 -5.73
CA HIS A 772 31.87 -26.16 -6.24
C HIS A 772 30.66 -25.36 -6.75
N ILE A 773 30.26 -24.29 -6.05
CA ILE A 773 29.18 -23.40 -6.51
C ILE A 773 29.60 -22.65 -7.79
N SER A 774 30.86 -22.21 -7.89
CA SER A 774 31.35 -21.48 -9.06
C SER A 774 31.38 -22.32 -10.35
N GLU A 775 31.48 -23.64 -10.24
CA GLU A 775 31.39 -24.56 -11.38
C GLU A 775 29.97 -24.65 -11.97
N HIS A 776 28.96 -24.26 -11.20
CA HIS A 776 27.54 -24.29 -11.58
C HIS A 776 26.97 -22.90 -11.86
N MET A 777 27.78 -21.84 -11.76
CA MET A 777 27.39 -20.49 -12.18
C MET A 777 27.75 -20.27 -13.66
N PRO A 778 26.86 -19.66 -14.47
CA PRO A 778 27.18 -19.34 -15.85
C PRO A 778 28.37 -18.36 -15.91
N ARG A 779 29.40 -18.73 -16.68
CA ARG A 779 30.51 -17.82 -16.99
C ARG A 779 29.95 -16.67 -17.84
N HIS A 780 29.97 -15.45 -17.32
CA HIS A 780 29.70 -14.24 -18.08
C HIS A 780 30.79 -13.97 -19.12
#